data_AF-A0A6J0YTP2-F1
#
_entry.id   AF-A0A6J0YTP2-F1
#
_cell.length_a   1.000
_cell.length_b   1.000
_cell.length_c   1.000
_cell.angle_alpha   90.00
_cell.angle_beta   90.00
_cell.angle_gamma   90.00
#
_symmetry.space_group_name_H-M   'P 1'
#
loop_
_entity.id
_entity.type
_entity.pdbx_description
1 polymer ?
#
loop_
_entity_poly.entity_id
_entity_poly.type
_entity_poly.pdbx_seq_one_letter_code
_entity_poly.pdbx_strand_id
1 'polypeptide(L)'
;MISPAWSVFLIGTKIGLFLQVAPLSVMAKPCPSVCRCDAGFIYCNDRFLTSIPTGIPEDATTLYLQNNQINNAGIPSDLKNLLKVERIYLYHNSLDEFPTNLPKYVKELHLQENNIRTITYDSLSKIPYLEELHLDDNSVSAVSIEEGAFRDSNYLRLLFLSRNHLSTIPWGLPRTIEELRLDDNRISTISSPSLQGLTSLKRLVLDGNLLNNHGLGDKVFFNLVNLTELSLVRNSLTAAPVNLPGTNLRKLYLQDNHINRVPPNAFSYLRQLYRLDMSNNNLSNLPQGIFDDLDNITQLILRNNPWYCGCKMKWVRDWLQSLPVKVNVRGLMCQAPEKVRGMAIKDLNAELFDCKDNPVVSTIQITTGTPNTVHPAQGQWPAPVTKQPDPKNPKLAKDQRTTGIPARKTIIITVKSVTSDTIHISWKLVLPMTALRLSWLKLDHSPAFGSITETIVTGERSEYLVTALEPDSPYRVCMVPMETSNLYLFDETPVCIETETAPLRMYNPTTTLNREQEKEPYKNPNLPLAAIIGGAVALVTIALLALVCWYVHRNGSLFSRNCAYSKGRRRKDDYAEAGTKKDNSILEIRETSFQMLPISSEPISKEEFVIHTIFPPNGMNLYKNNHSESSSNRSYRDSGIPDSDHSHS
;
A
#
# COMPACT_ATOMS: atom_id res chain seq x y z
N MET A 1 76.51 -69.52 -37.32
CA MET A 1 77.67 -68.60 -37.22
C MET A 1 77.17 -67.27 -36.69
N ILE A 2 77.65 -66.87 -35.49
CA ILE A 2 77.95 -65.50 -35.03
C ILE A 2 76.80 -64.44 -35.06
N SER A 3 76.21 -64.18 -33.87
CA SER A 3 76.01 -62.88 -33.13
C SER A 3 75.84 -61.52 -33.86
N PRO A 4 75.32 -60.44 -33.20
CA PRO A 4 73.96 -60.18 -32.68
C PRO A 4 73.46 -58.75 -33.10
N ALA A 5 72.44 -58.22 -32.41
CA ALA A 5 71.74 -56.93 -32.58
C ALA A 5 70.58 -57.04 -33.60
N TRP A 6 69.32 -56.85 -33.25
CA TRP A 6 68.73 -55.83 -32.38
C TRP A 6 67.59 -56.44 -31.55
N SER A 7 67.72 -56.42 -30.22
CA SER A 7 66.60 -56.69 -29.32
C SER A 7 65.78 -55.42 -29.14
N VAL A 8 64.75 -55.25 -29.97
CA VAL A 8 63.61 -54.39 -29.65
C VAL A 8 62.38 -55.16 -30.11
N PHE A 9 61.68 -55.82 -29.19
CA PHE A 9 60.22 -55.91 -29.16
C PHE A 9 59.84 -56.79 -27.96
N LEU A 10 58.98 -56.24 -27.10
CA LEU A 10 58.37 -56.84 -25.89
C LEU A 10 59.24 -56.83 -24.63
N ILE A 11 59.06 -55.78 -23.82
CA ILE A 11 58.46 -55.84 -22.46
C ILE A 11 58.62 -54.44 -21.84
N GLY A 12 57.51 -53.78 -21.51
CA GLY A 12 57.53 -52.47 -20.87
C GLY A 12 56.18 -51.76 -20.91
N THR A 13 55.18 -52.42 -20.33
CA THR A 13 54.07 -51.83 -19.56
C THR A 13 53.96 -50.30 -19.50
N LYS A 14 52.75 -49.84 -19.86
CA LYS A 14 52.01 -48.72 -19.25
C LYS A 14 52.81 -47.45 -18.95
N ILE A 15 52.67 -46.46 -19.83
CA ILE A 15 52.40 -45.02 -19.54
C ILE A 15 52.35 -44.35 -20.93
N GLY A 16 51.24 -43.68 -21.26
CA GLY A 16 51.13 -42.93 -22.51
C GLY A 16 50.01 -43.38 -23.44
N LEU A 17 48.78 -43.52 -22.92
CA LEU A 17 47.59 -43.39 -23.76
C LEU A 17 46.45 -42.76 -22.95
N PHE A 18 46.70 -41.56 -22.45
CA PHE A 18 45.65 -40.57 -22.24
C PHE A 18 46.08 -39.36 -23.06
N LEU A 19 45.71 -39.38 -24.35
CA LEU A 19 45.69 -38.17 -25.15
C LEU A 19 44.81 -37.17 -24.40
N GLN A 20 45.47 -36.10 -23.96
CA GLN A 20 44.86 -34.90 -23.44
C GLN A 20 43.80 -34.40 -24.43
N VAL A 21 42.54 -34.66 -24.11
CA VAL A 21 41.49 -33.66 -24.32
C VAL A 21 41.22 -33.08 -22.95
N ALA A 22 42.17 -32.28 -22.45
CA ALA A 22 41.78 -31.22 -21.56
C ALA A 22 40.90 -30.29 -22.41
N PRO A 23 39.63 -30.00 -22.05
CA PRO A 23 39.04 -28.81 -22.61
C PRO A 23 40.00 -27.69 -22.23
N LEU A 24 40.33 -26.80 -23.17
CA LEU A 24 40.88 -25.50 -22.82
C LEU A 24 39.95 -24.94 -21.75
N SER A 25 40.34 -25.04 -20.48
CA SER A 25 39.78 -24.23 -19.44
C SER A 25 40.21 -22.83 -19.84
N VAL A 26 39.32 -22.15 -20.57
CA VAL A 26 39.29 -20.69 -20.63
C VAL A 26 39.61 -20.27 -19.20
N MET A 27 40.76 -19.63 -18.99
CA MET A 27 41.12 -19.12 -17.67
C MET A 27 40.03 -18.12 -17.33
N ALA A 28 38.99 -18.57 -16.62
CA ALA A 28 38.00 -17.71 -16.05
C ALA A 28 38.78 -16.69 -15.24
N LYS A 29 38.62 -15.39 -15.55
CA LYS A 29 39.21 -14.33 -14.73
C LYS A 29 38.90 -14.65 -13.27
N PRO A 30 39.91 -14.61 -12.38
CA PRO A 30 39.70 -14.98 -10.99
C PRO A 30 38.63 -14.06 -10.40
N CYS A 31 37.65 -14.67 -9.75
CA CYS A 31 36.61 -13.98 -8.99
C CYS A 31 37.25 -12.94 -8.06
N PRO A 32 36.65 -11.74 -7.89
CA PRO A 32 37.15 -10.76 -6.94
C PRO A 32 37.29 -11.39 -5.55
N SER A 33 38.43 -11.17 -4.87
CA SER A 33 38.75 -11.86 -3.60
C SER A 33 37.74 -11.61 -2.48
N VAL A 34 37.07 -10.46 -2.51
CA VAL A 34 36.02 -10.08 -1.56
C VAL A 34 34.68 -10.74 -1.88
N CYS A 35 34.48 -11.24 -3.10
CA CYS A 35 33.24 -11.85 -3.56
C CYS A 35 33.39 -13.36 -3.71
N ARG A 36 32.24 -14.05 -3.84
CA ARG A 36 32.19 -15.45 -4.23
C ARG A 36 31.54 -15.55 -5.60
N CYS A 37 32.09 -16.35 -6.49
CA CYS A 37 31.54 -16.56 -7.83
C CYS A 37 31.23 -18.04 -8.03
N ASP A 38 30.08 -18.34 -8.62
CA ASP A 38 29.62 -19.70 -8.87
C ASP A 38 28.80 -19.73 -10.16
N ALA A 39 29.31 -20.41 -11.20
CA ALA A 39 28.60 -20.64 -12.47
C ALA A 39 27.87 -19.40 -13.07
N GLY A 40 28.55 -18.25 -13.12
CA GLY A 40 27.99 -16.99 -13.64
C GLY A 40 27.20 -16.16 -12.62
N PHE A 41 26.95 -16.67 -11.42
CA PHE A 41 26.38 -15.93 -10.30
C PHE A 41 27.49 -15.32 -9.45
N ILE A 42 27.42 -14.01 -9.22
CA ILE A 42 28.46 -13.25 -8.52
C ILE A 42 27.87 -12.73 -7.20
N TYR A 43 28.33 -13.30 -6.08
CA TYR A 43 27.88 -12.98 -4.73
C TYR A 43 28.83 -11.98 -4.07
N CYS A 44 28.46 -10.70 -4.19
CA CYS A 44 29.12 -9.56 -3.57
C CYS A 44 28.20 -8.86 -2.54
N ASN A 45 27.05 -9.44 -2.20
CA ASN A 45 26.09 -8.91 -1.24
C ASN A 45 26.60 -8.94 0.21
N ASP A 46 26.07 -8.10 1.10
CA ASP A 46 26.33 -8.14 2.56
C ASP A 46 27.82 -8.08 2.96
N ARG A 47 28.60 -7.26 2.26
CA ARG A 47 30.08 -7.21 2.41
C ARG A 47 30.62 -5.84 2.77
N PHE A 48 29.73 -4.91 3.12
CA PHE A 48 30.08 -3.51 3.44
C PHE A 48 30.86 -2.83 2.31
N LEU A 49 30.60 -3.23 1.07
CA LEU A 49 31.29 -2.68 -0.10
C LEU A 49 30.86 -1.23 -0.33
N THR A 50 31.81 -0.33 -0.52
CA THR A 50 31.54 1.06 -0.95
C THR A 50 31.64 1.24 -2.46
N SER A 51 32.26 0.28 -3.15
CA SER A 51 32.38 0.21 -4.60
C SER A 51 32.30 -1.24 -5.08
N ILE A 52 31.89 -1.40 -6.33
CA ILE A 52 31.83 -2.71 -6.98
C ILE A 52 33.27 -3.16 -7.28
N PRO A 53 33.69 -4.36 -6.82
CA PRO A 53 35.04 -4.85 -7.02
C PRO A 53 35.40 -5.02 -8.50
N THR A 54 36.65 -4.73 -8.85
CA THR A 54 37.18 -5.01 -10.19
C THR A 54 37.43 -6.50 -10.39
N GLY A 55 37.45 -6.96 -11.64
CA GLY A 55 37.73 -8.36 -11.97
C GLY A 55 36.51 -9.29 -11.96
N ILE A 56 35.29 -8.75 -12.14
CA ILE A 56 34.11 -9.59 -12.35
C ILE A 56 34.30 -10.44 -13.63
N PRO A 57 34.03 -11.76 -13.59
CA PRO A 57 34.12 -12.64 -14.76
C PRO A 57 33.22 -12.20 -15.93
N GLU A 58 33.69 -12.34 -17.17
CA GLU A 58 32.94 -11.95 -18.38
C GLU A 58 31.75 -12.87 -18.67
N ASP A 59 31.73 -14.06 -18.08
CA ASP A 59 30.62 -15.01 -18.12
C ASP A 59 29.55 -14.79 -17.04
N ALA A 60 29.68 -13.72 -16.24
CA ALA A 60 28.68 -13.34 -15.25
C ALA A 60 27.31 -13.09 -15.91
N THR A 61 26.26 -13.67 -15.31
CA THR A 61 24.86 -13.54 -15.74
C THR A 61 24.01 -12.80 -14.71
N THR A 62 24.30 -13.00 -13.42
CA THR A 62 23.55 -12.42 -12.30
C THR A 62 24.51 -11.82 -11.28
N LEU A 63 24.32 -10.55 -10.95
CA LEU A 63 25.12 -9.83 -9.95
C LEU A 63 24.32 -9.58 -8.67
N TYR A 64 24.77 -10.15 -7.56
CA TYR A 64 24.25 -9.86 -6.23
C TYR A 64 25.14 -8.83 -5.53
N LEU A 65 24.67 -7.59 -5.44
CA LEU A 65 25.38 -6.43 -4.89
C LEU A 65 24.58 -5.75 -3.79
N GLN A 66 23.48 -6.33 -3.34
CA GLN A 66 22.59 -5.77 -2.32
C GLN A 66 23.21 -5.69 -0.92
N ASN A 67 22.57 -4.93 -0.03
CA ASN A 67 22.97 -4.80 1.38
C ASN A 67 24.45 -4.39 1.52
N ASN A 68 24.84 -3.37 0.77
CA ASN A 68 26.17 -2.80 0.80
C ASN A 68 26.07 -1.27 1.00
N GLN A 69 27.17 -0.56 0.84
CA GLN A 69 27.26 0.89 0.98
C GLN A 69 27.70 1.52 -0.36
N ILE A 70 27.32 0.90 -1.48
CA ILE A 70 27.75 1.30 -2.81
C ILE A 70 27.08 2.62 -3.17
N ASN A 71 27.88 3.61 -3.54
CA ASN A 71 27.42 4.89 -4.10
C ASN A 71 27.67 4.94 -5.62
N ASN A 72 27.17 5.98 -6.28
CA ASN A 72 27.27 6.14 -7.74
C ASN A 72 28.72 6.18 -8.26
N ALA A 73 29.64 6.81 -7.51
CA ALA A 73 31.07 6.81 -7.84
C ALA A 73 31.74 5.43 -7.65
N GLY A 74 31.11 4.54 -6.88
CA GLY A 74 31.55 3.17 -6.64
C GLY A 74 31.26 2.21 -7.80
N ILE A 75 30.64 2.65 -8.90
CA ILE A 75 30.32 1.81 -10.06
C ILE A 75 31.39 2.02 -11.16
N PRO A 76 32.31 1.05 -11.36
CA PRO A 76 33.42 1.20 -12.30
C PRO A 76 32.94 1.18 -13.75
N SER A 77 33.63 1.91 -14.63
CA SER A 77 33.31 2.00 -16.06
C SER A 77 33.46 0.68 -16.82
N ASP A 78 34.27 -0.25 -16.32
CA ASP A 78 34.48 -1.57 -16.92
C ASP A 78 33.24 -2.48 -16.78
N LEU A 79 32.34 -2.17 -15.84
CA LEU A 79 31.13 -2.96 -15.59
C LEU A 79 30.23 -3.02 -16.83
N LYS A 80 30.21 -1.96 -17.65
CA LYS A 80 29.45 -1.89 -18.90
C LYS A 80 29.83 -2.98 -19.92
N ASN A 81 31.04 -3.54 -19.80
CA ASN A 81 31.58 -4.54 -20.73
C ASN A 81 31.08 -5.96 -20.43
N LEU A 82 30.34 -6.19 -19.34
CA LEU A 82 29.80 -7.50 -18.97
C LEU A 82 28.55 -7.85 -19.80
N LEU A 83 28.75 -8.25 -21.05
CA LEU A 83 27.67 -8.38 -22.04
C LEU A 83 26.63 -9.48 -21.74
N LYS A 84 26.94 -10.42 -20.84
CA LYS A 84 26.05 -11.53 -20.48
C LYS A 84 25.20 -11.29 -19.22
N VAL A 85 25.43 -10.18 -18.52
CA VAL A 85 24.67 -9.87 -17.30
C VAL A 85 23.25 -9.47 -17.68
N GLU A 86 22.28 -10.23 -17.19
CA GLU A 86 20.85 -9.98 -17.41
C GLU A 86 20.18 -9.42 -16.15
N ARG A 87 20.69 -9.73 -14.96
CA ARG A 87 20.04 -9.39 -13.68
C ARG A 87 21.02 -8.78 -12.69
N ILE A 88 20.63 -7.66 -12.07
CA ILE A 88 21.44 -6.94 -11.10
C ILE A 88 20.61 -6.60 -9.87
N TYR A 89 21.08 -7.07 -8.72
CA TYR A 89 20.54 -6.73 -7.40
C TYR A 89 21.41 -5.69 -6.73
N LEU A 90 20.95 -4.43 -6.72
CA LEU A 90 21.63 -3.28 -6.10
C LEU A 90 20.76 -2.65 -5.00
N TYR A 91 19.76 -3.36 -4.51
CA TYR A 91 18.89 -2.86 -3.44
C TYR A 91 19.62 -2.70 -2.11
N HIS A 92 19.11 -1.83 -1.25
CA HIS A 92 19.68 -1.53 0.06
C HIS A 92 21.17 -1.14 -0.03
N ASN A 93 21.41 -0.03 -0.73
CA ASN A 93 22.73 0.57 -0.96
C ASN A 93 22.69 2.09 -0.68
N SER A 94 23.71 2.83 -1.08
CA SER A 94 23.84 4.27 -0.85
C SER A 94 23.84 5.08 -2.16
N LEU A 95 23.06 4.65 -3.16
CA LEU A 95 22.92 5.35 -4.43
C LEU A 95 22.04 6.60 -4.28
N ASP A 96 22.45 7.73 -4.87
CA ASP A 96 21.74 9.01 -4.82
C ASP A 96 21.18 9.47 -6.19
N GLU A 97 21.70 8.91 -7.28
CA GLU A 97 21.20 9.08 -8.65
C GLU A 97 21.09 7.72 -9.37
N PHE A 98 20.47 7.70 -10.55
CA PHE A 98 20.40 6.48 -11.34
C PHE A 98 21.79 6.06 -11.84
N PRO A 99 22.19 4.77 -11.72
CA PRO A 99 23.53 4.32 -12.10
C PRO A 99 23.75 4.30 -13.63
N THR A 100 24.87 4.86 -14.10
CA THR A 100 25.18 5.05 -15.55
C THR A 100 26.02 3.93 -16.17
N ASN A 101 26.98 3.35 -15.45
CA ASN A 101 27.96 2.38 -15.97
C ASN A 101 27.46 0.93 -15.93
N LEU A 102 26.15 0.70 -16.04
CA LEU A 102 25.58 -0.63 -15.98
C LEU A 102 25.86 -1.45 -17.27
N PRO A 103 25.87 -2.79 -17.19
CA PRO A 103 25.99 -3.66 -18.36
C PRO A 103 24.83 -3.44 -19.35
N LYS A 104 25.17 -3.34 -20.64
CA LYS A 104 24.24 -2.89 -21.71
C LYS A 104 22.99 -3.77 -21.89
N TYR A 105 23.09 -5.07 -21.62
CA TYR A 105 22.04 -6.06 -21.91
C TYR A 105 21.25 -6.49 -20.67
N VAL A 106 21.31 -5.70 -19.59
CA VAL A 106 20.51 -5.95 -18.38
C VAL A 106 19.03 -5.88 -18.71
N LYS A 107 18.28 -6.86 -18.18
CA LYS A 107 16.83 -7.00 -18.31
C LYS A 107 16.12 -6.71 -16.99
N GLU A 108 16.67 -7.16 -15.87
CA GLU A 108 16.10 -6.95 -14.53
C GLU A 108 17.05 -6.14 -13.66
N LEU A 109 16.57 -5.01 -13.15
CA LEU A 109 17.35 -4.10 -12.32
C LEU A 109 16.59 -3.78 -11.03
N HIS A 110 17.20 -4.17 -9.91
CA HIS A 110 16.67 -3.95 -8.58
C HIS A 110 17.46 -2.85 -7.87
N LEU A 111 16.83 -1.69 -7.65
CA LEU A 111 17.42 -0.50 -7.02
C LEU A 111 16.63 -0.03 -5.79
N GLN A 112 15.75 -0.86 -5.25
CA GLN A 112 14.92 -0.49 -4.11
C GLN A 112 15.74 -0.22 -2.84
N GLU A 113 15.19 0.53 -1.89
CA GLU A 113 15.85 0.89 -0.62
C GLU A 113 17.20 1.62 -0.84
N ASN A 114 17.22 2.60 -1.75
CA ASN A 114 18.34 3.50 -1.97
C ASN A 114 17.91 4.95 -1.72
N ASN A 115 18.76 5.92 -2.04
CA ASN A 115 18.45 7.36 -1.92
C ASN A 115 18.32 8.04 -3.28
N ILE A 116 17.92 7.30 -4.32
CA ILE A 116 17.89 7.79 -5.70
C ILE A 116 16.89 8.94 -5.81
N ARG A 117 17.36 10.07 -6.33
CA ARG A 117 16.53 11.25 -6.63
C ARG A 117 16.37 11.43 -8.11
N THR A 118 17.48 11.47 -8.84
CA THR A 118 17.52 11.90 -10.24
C THR A 118 17.56 10.71 -11.20
N ILE A 119 16.70 10.75 -12.22
CA ILE A 119 16.67 9.79 -13.32
C ILE A 119 16.81 10.56 -14.62
N THR A 120 17.89 10.28 -15.37
CA THR A 120 18.21 10.97 -16.62
C THR A 120 18.05 10.05 -17.82
N TYR A 121 17.77 10.65 -18.98
CA TYR A 121 17.75 9.98 -20.28
C TYR A 121 19.11 9.32 -20.57
N ASP A 122 20.22 10.02 -20.30
CA ASP A 122 21.55 9.46 -20.58
C ASP A 122 21.78 8.13 -19.87
N SER A 123 21.36 8.02 -18.61
CA SER A 123 21.52 6.79 -17.81
C SER A 123 20.69 5.63 -18.36
N LEU A 124 19.41 5.87 -18.64
CA LEU A 124 18.50 4.83 -19.16
C LEU A 124 18.82 4.43 -20.61
N SER A 125 19.34 5.36 -21.42
CA SER A 125 19.78 5.08 -22.79
C SER A 125 20.94 4.07 -22.87
N LYS A 126 21.71 3.88 -21.78
CA LYS A 126 22.79 2.88 -21.73
C LYS A 126 22.29 1.45 -21.59
N ILE A 127 21.07 1.26 -21.08
CA ILE A 127 20.44 -0.03 -20.83
C ILE A 127 19.09 -0.17 -21.56
N PRO A 128 19.07 -0.07 -22.90
CA PRO A 128 17.82 0.00 -23.66
C PRO A 128 17.01 -1.30 -23.64
N TYR A 129 17.61 -2.43 -23.24
CA TYR A 129 16.98 -3.76 -23.18
C TYR A 129 16.31 -4.05 -21.82
N LEU A 130 16.25 -3.07 -20.92
CA LEU A 130 15.65 -3.24 -19.60
C LEU A 130 14.15 -3.59 -19.73
N GLU A 131 13.74 -4.64 -19.03
CA GLU A 131 12.36 -5.16 -19.02
C GLU A 131 11.66 -4.90 -17.68
N GLU A 132 12.41 -4.95 -16.57
CA GLU A 132 11.89 -4.82 -15.21
C GLU A 132 12.79 -3.90 -14.37
N LEU A 133 12.18 -2.86 -13.80
CA LEU A 133 12.85 -1.84 -13.01
C LEU A 133 12.15 -1.63 -11.66
N HIS A 134 12.88 -1.92 -10.57
CA HIS A 134 12.43 -1.68 -9.20
C HIS A 134 13.15 -0.45 -8.65
N LEU A 135 12.38 0.58 -8.34
CA LEU A 135 12.84 1.83 -7.73
C LEU A 135 12.06 2.12 -6.43
N ASP A 136 11.49 1.09 -5.82
CA ASP A 136 10.73 1.21 -4.57
C ASP A 136 11.58 1.79 -3.43
N ASP A 137 10.99 2.49 -2.47
CA ASP A 137 11.71 3.04 -1.31
C ASP A 137 12.93 3.88 -1.70
N ASN A 138 12.70 4.86 -2.58
CA ASN A 138 13.70 5.85 -2.99
C ASN A 138 13.16 7.27 -2.74
N SER A 139 13.88 8.28 -3.22
CA SER A 139 13.52 9.69 -3.08
C SER A 139 13.16 10.34 -4.42
N VAL A 140 12.61 9.56 -5.36
CA VAL A 140 12.29 10.04 -6.71
C VAL A 140 11.07 10.95 -6.67
N SER A 141 11.13 12.07 -7.39
CA SER A 141 10.05 13.04 -7.56
C SER A 141 9.75 13.23 -9.05
N ALA A 142 8.58 13.75 -9.40
CA ALA A 142 8.22 13.95 -10.81
C ALA A 142 9.17 14.93 -11.53
N VAL A 143 9.71 15.92 -10.81
CA VAL A 143 10.64 16.93 -11.34
C VAL A 143 12.06 16.37 -11.50
N SER A 144 12.42 15.34 -10.74
CA SER A 144 13.75 14.73 -10.79
C SER A 144 13.88 13.64 -11.86
N ILE A 145 12.79 13.32 -12.56
CA ILE A 145 12.79 12.50 -13.76
C ILE A 145 12.89 13.45 -14.96
N GLU A 146 13.98 13.34 -15.73
CA GLU A 146 14.18 14.11 -16.95
C GLU A 146 13.03 13.86 -17.94
N GLU A 147 12.62 14.91 -18.66
CA GLU A 147 11.57 14.78 -19.66
C GLU A 147 12.00 13.80 -20.76
N GLY A 148 11.21 12.73 -20.96
CA GLY A 148 11.57 11.68 -21.91
C GLY A 148 12.71 10.78 -21.46
N ALA A 149 13.03 10.70 -20.15
CA ALA A 149 14.04 9.79 -19.61
C ALA A 149 13.86 8.34 -20.11
N PHE A 150 12.62 7.89 -20.28
CA PHE A 150 12.29 6.53 -20.72
C PHE A 150 12.12 6.36 -22.25
N ARG A 151 12.52 7.35 -23.06
CA ARG A 151 12.27 7.36 -24.51
C ARG A 151 12.83 6.13 -25.24
N ASP A 152 14.01 5.67 -24.82
CA ASP A 152 14.71 4.53 -25.42
C ASP A 152 14.46 3.20 -24.70
N SER A 153 13.70 3.21 -23.60
CA SER A 153 13.34 2.04 -22.80
C SER A 153 12.21 1.23 -23.45
N ASN A 154 12.43 0.83 -24.70
CA ASN A 154 11.42 0.21 -25.58
C ASN A 154 11.04 -1.23 -25.18
N TYR A 155 11.72 -1.81 -24.20
CA TYR A 155 11.44 -3.15 -23.69
C TYR A 155 10.89 -3.14 -22.27
N LEU A 156 10.76 -1.96 -21.63
CA LEU A 156 10.36 -1.86 -20.24
C LEU A 156 8.89 -2.24 -20.09
N ARG A 157 8.62 -3.26 -19.28
CA ARG A 157 7.29 -3.84 -19.04
C ARG A 157 6.82 -3.61 -17.60
N LEU A 158 7.74 -3.71 -16.64
CA LEU A 158 7.42 -3.58 -15.22
C LEU A 158 8.19 -2.38 -14.66
N LEU A 159 7.45 -1.40 -14.14
CA LEU A 159 8.03 -0.21 -13.51
C LEU A 159 7.41 -0.03 -12.12
N PHE A 160 8.24 -0.22 -11.10
CA PHE A 160 7.84 -0.08 -9.70
C PHE A 160 8.49 1.15 -9.10
N LEU A 161 7.66 2.09 -8.68
CA LEU A 161 8.02 3.38 -8.10
C LEU A 161 7.28 3.57 -6.77
N SER A 162 6.97 2.48 -6.06
CA SER A 162 6.25 2.52 -4.79
C SER A 162 7.08 3.23 -3.72
N ARG A 163 6.44 3.86 -2.73
CA ARG A 163 7.12 4.55 -1.61
C ARG A 163 8.20 5.54 -2.06
N ASN A 164 7.84 6.43 -2.99
CA ASN A 164 8.70 7.53 -3.46
C ASN A 164 8.09 8.90 -3.09
N HIS A 165 8.55 9.98 -3.73
CA HIS A 165 8.09 11.36 -3.49
C HIS A 165 7.38 11.94 -4.71
N LEU A 166 6.70 11.09 -5.49
CA LEU A 166 5.95 11.53 -6.68
C LEU A 166 4.69 12.30 -6.26
N SER A 167 4.52 13.50 -6.83
CA SER A 167 3.31 14.33 -6.67
C SER A 167 2.33 14.19 -7.84
N THR A 168 2.80 13.71 -8.99
CA THR A 168 2.03 13.38 -10.18
C THR A 168 2.67 12.20 -10.92
N ILE A 169 1.97 11.62 -11.88
CA ILE A 169 2.52 10.57 -12.76
C ILE A 169 3.43 11.22 -13.80
N PRO A 170 4.70 10.79 -13.94
CA PRO A 170 5.63 11.33 -14.94
C PRO A 170 5.09 11.22 -16.37
N TRP A 171 5.43 12.19 -17.21
CA TRP A 171 5.12 12.14 -18.63
C TRP A 171 6.16 11.33 -19.40
N GLY A 172 5.78 10.81 -20.57
CA GLY A 172 6.70 10.08 -21.43
C GLY A 172 7.04 8.68 -20.95
N LEU A 173 6.14 8.04 -20.18
CA LEU A 173 6.26 6.63 -19.84
C LEU A 173 6.23 5.74 -21.10
N PRO A 174 7.00 4.63 -21.13
CA PRO A 174 7.08 3.76 -22.29
C PRO A 174 5.76 3.03 -22.52
N ARG A 175 5.34 2.94 -23.80
CA ARG A 175 4.04 2.33 -24.20
C ARG A 175 3.99 0.81 -23.98
N THR A 176 5.14 0.20 -23.70
CA THR A 176 5.32 -1.23 -23.45
C THR A 176 5.02 -1.63 -22.01
N ILE A 177 4.81 -0.67 -21.10
CA ILE A 177 4.51 -0.98 -19.69
C ILE A 177 3.24 -1.82 -19.61
N GLU A 178 3.34 -2.93 -18.87
CA GLU A 178 2.27 -3.83 -18.51
C GLU A 178 1.86 -3.67 -17.04
N GLU A 179 2.79 -3.35 -16.16
CA GLU A 179 2.52 -3.10 -14.74
C GLU A 179 3.22 -1.83 -14.27
N LEU A 180 2.42 -0.92 -13.72
CA LEU A 180 2.87 0.33 -13.14
C LEU A 180 2.42 0.40 -11.68
N ARG A 181 3.40 0.39 -10.77
CA ARG A 181 3.16 0.55 -9.33
C ARG A 181 3.64 1.90 -8.86
N LEU A 182 2.72 2.66 -8.28
CA LEU A 182 2.89 4.02 -7.81
C LEU A 182 2.27 4.18 -6.40
N ASP A 183 2.12 3.07 -5.68
CA ASP A 183 1.55 3.06 -4.33
C ASP A 183 2.43 3.80 -3.32
N ASP A 184 1.80 4.29 -2.26
CA ASP A 184 2.44 4.97 -1.13
C ASP A 184 3.32 6.17 -1.55
N ASN A 185 2.85 6.93 -2.54
CA ASN A 185 3.45 8.19 -2.97
C ASN A 185 2.63 9.39 -2.45
N ARG A 186 2.89 10.59 -2.99
CA ARG A 186 2.17 11.82 -2.66
C ARG A 186 1.37 12.34 -3.85
N ILE A 187 0.89 11.43 -4.72
CA ILE A 187 0.22 11.78 -5.96
C ILE A 187 -1.12 12.43 -5.64
N SER A 188 -1.28 13.69 -6.03
CA SER A 188 -2.53 14.44 -5.87
C SER A 188 -3.27 14.67 -7.17
N THR A 189 -2.56 14.63 -8.32
CA THR A 189 -3.12 14.89 -9.64
C THR A 189 -2.62 13.89 -10.68
N ILE A 190 -3.50 13.50 -11.60
CA ILE A 190 -3.22 12.64 -12.76
C ILE A 190 -3.72 13.37 -14.01
N SER A 191 -2.77 13.83 -14.83
CA SER A 191 -3.07 14.50 -16.09
C SER A 191 -3.33 13.46 -17.19
N SER A 192 -4.29 13.71 -18.08
CA SER A 192 -4.62 12.79 -19.18
C SER A 192 -3.41 12.38 -20.05
N PRO A 193 -2.46 13.28 -20.40
CA PRO A 193 -1.28 12.91 -21.16
C PRO A 193 -0.34 11.91 -20.46
N SER A 194 -0.34 11.85 -19.12
CA SER A 194 0.59 10.99 -18.36
C SER A 194 0.35 9.49 -18.58
N LEU A 195 -0.91 9.10 -18.80
CA LEU A 195 -1.32 7.72 -19.06
C LEU A 195 -1.74 7.50 -20.53
N GLN A 196 -1.68 8.55 -21.35
CA GLN A 196 -2.10 8.48 -22.74
C GLN A 196 -1.17 7.57 -23.54
N GLY A 197 -1.76 6.63 -24.28
CA GLY A 197 -1.02 5.72 -25.14
C GLY A 197 -0.40 4.51 -24.42
N LEU A 198 -0.58 4.37 -23.11
CA LEU A 198 -0.22 3.16 -22.36
C LEU A 198 -1.22 2.02 -22.61
N THR A 199 -1.41 1.65 -23.88
CA THR A 199 -2.40 0.65 -24.30
C THR A 199 -2.02 -0.77 -23.90
N SER A 200 -0.77 -1.03 -23.54
CA SER A 200 -0.28 -2.34 -23.05
C SER A 200 -0.49 -2.53 -21.55
N LEU A 201 -0.85 -1.47 -20.82
CA LEU A 201 -0.94 -1.49 -19.35
C LEU A 201 -2.06 -2.42 -18.90
N LYS A 202 -1.72 -3.40 -18.06
CA LYS A 202 -2.63 -4.41 -17.50
C LYS A 202 -2.93 -4.15 -16.04
N ARG A 203 -1.98 -3.62 -15.28
CA ARG A 203 -2.13 -3.40 -13.84
C ARG A 203 -1.61 -2.03 -13.45
N LEU A 204 -2.48 -1.24 -12.83
CA LEU A 204 -2.18 0.09 -12.32
C LEU A 204 -2.50 0.14 -10.83
N VAL A 205 -1.48 0.37 -10.01
CA VAL A 205 -1.60 0.47 -8.55
C VAL A 205 -1.27 1.89 -8.12
N LEU A 206 -2.25 2.58 -7.53
CA LEU A 206 -2.17 3.96 -7.06
C LEU A 206 -2.59 4.07 -5.60
N ASP A 207 -2.41 2.99 -4.84
CA ASP A 207 -2.86 2.89 -3.46
C ASP A 207 -2.08 3.85 -2.54
N GLY A 208 -2.69 4.31 -1.45
CA GLY A 208 -1.96 5.10 -0.45
C GLY A 208 -1.47 6.46 -0.95
N ASN A 209 -2.19 7.10 -1.88
CA ASN A 209 -1.87 8.41 -2.43
C ASN A 209 -2.83 9.50 -1.91
N LEU A 210 -2.64 10.73 -2.38
CA LEU A 210 -3.44 11.90 -2.02
C LEU A 210 -4.50 12.23 -3.08
N LEU A 211 -4.94 11.22 -3.86
CA LEU A 211 -5.88 11.43 -4.96
C LEU A 211 -7.27 11.76 -4.44
N ASN A 212 -7.89 12.76 -5.05
CA ASN A 212 -9.31 13.06 -4.91
C ASN A 212 -9.95 13.13 -6.31
N ASN A 213 -11.28 13.24 -6.40
CA ASN A 213 -11.96 13.27 -7.70
C ASN A 213 -11.57 14.45 -8.60
N HIS A 214 -11.15 15.59 -8.04
CA HIS A 214 -10.69 16.76 -8.80
C HIS A 214 -9.27 16.57 -9.35
N GLY A 215 -8.47 15.74 -8.67
CA GLY A 215 -7.13 15.36 -9.11
C GLY A 215 -7.13 14.38 -10.29
N LEU A 216 -8.25 13.72 -10.57
CA LEU A 216 -8.40 12.85 -11.73
C LEU A 216 -8.82 13.68 -12.94
N GLY A 217 -7.92 13.80 -13.93
CA GLY A 217 -8.26 14.42 -15.21
C GLY A 217 -9.38 13.69 -15.96
N ASP A 218 -9.98 14.39 -16.93
CA ASP A 218 -11.03 13.81 -17.75
C ASP A 218 -10.52 12.63 -18.57
N LYS A 219 -11.25 11.50 -18.49
CA LYS A 219 -10.99 10.28 -19.25
C LYS A 219 -9.56 9.73 -19.10
N VAL A 220 -8.88 10.01 -17.98
CA VAL A 220 -7.48 9.58 -17.74
C VAL A 220 -7.26 8.08 -17.90
N PHE A 221 -8.24 7.26 -17.51
CA PHE A 221 -8.14 5.80 -17.60
C PHE A 221 -8.79 5.22 -18.87
N PHE A 222 -9.54 6.02 -19.62
CA PHE A 222 -10.43 5.54 -20.67
C PHE A 222 -9.69 4.80 -21.80
N ASN A 223 -8.49 5.27 -22.16
CA ASN A 223 -7.68 4.71 -23.25
C ASN A 223 -6.81 3.51 -22.82
N LEU A 224 -6.88 3.08 -21.56
CA LEU A 224 -6.12 1.93 -21.05
C LEU A 224 -6.84 0.62 -21.41
N VAL A 225 -6.88 0.31 -22.70
CA VAL A 225 -7.72 -0.76 -23.28
C VAL A 225 -7.40 -2.16 -22.75
N ASN A 226 -6.16 -2.43 -22.36
CA ASN A 226 -5.74 -3.72 -21.79
C ASN A 226 -5.74 -3.75 -20.26
N LEU A 227 -6.23 -2.69 -19.59
CA LEU A 227 -6.23 -2.62 -18.14
C LEU A 227 -7.13 -3.71 -17.56
N THR A 228 -6.56 -4.54 -16.70
CA THR A 228 -7.22 -5.67 -16.02
C THR A 228 -7.45 -5.40 -14.54
N GLU A 229 -6.55 -4.65 -13.91
CA GLU A 229 -6.60 -4.34 -12.48
C GLU A 229 -6.30 -2.87 -12.25
N LEU A 230 -7.24 -2.18 -11.60
CA LEU A 230 -7.08 -0.81 -11.13
C LEU A 230 -7.25 -0.80 -9.62
N SER A 231 -6.22 -0.33 -8.92
CA SER A 231 -6.22 -0.16 -7.47
C SER A 231 -6.04 1.30 -7.09
N LEU A 232 -7.02 1.83 -6.34
CA LEU A 232 -7.07 3.19 -5.81
C LEU A 232 -7.36 3.17 -4.30
N VAL A 233 -6.90 2.12 -3.61
CA VAL A 233 -7.13 1.91 -2.17
C VAL A 233 -6.45 3.00 -1.35
N ARG A 234 -6.99 3.37 -0.18
CA ARG A 234 -6.35 4.36 0.72
C ARG A 234 -6.04 5.69 0.01
N ASN A 235 -7.05 6.25 -0.66
CA ASN A 235 -6.99 7.58 -1.26
C ASN A 235 -8.08 8.49 -0.65
N SER A 236 -8.24 9.70 -1.17
CA SER A 236 -9.24 10.68 -0.71
C SER A 236 -10.38 10.86 -1.72
N LEU A 237 -10.81 9.79 -2.39
CA LEU A 237 -11.93 9.83 -3.33
C LEU A 237 -13.26 10.02 -2.59
N THR A 238 -14.10 10.94 -3.07
CA THR A 238 -15.44 11.23 -2.54
C THR A 238 -16.57 10.65 -3.40
N ALA A 239 -16.28 10.29 -4.64
CA ALA A 239 -17.18 9.61 -5.55
C ALA A 239 -16.44 8.50 -6.30
N ALA A 240 -17.15 7.45 -6.72
CA ALA A 240 -16.56 6.43 -7.60
C ALA A 240 -16.12 7.08 -8.93
N PRO A 241 -14.92 6.73 -9.45
CA PRO A 241 -14.42 7.31 -10.70
C PRO A 241 -15.28 6.91 -11.90
N VAL A 242 -15.39 7.81 -12.88
CA VAL A 242 -16.17 7.62 -14.11
C VAL A 242 -15.23 7.41 -15.30
N ASN A 243 -15.78 6.95 -16.43
CA ASN A 243 -15.02 6.72 -17.68
C ASN A 243 -13.89 5.69 -17.52
N LEU A 244 -14.13 4.65 -16.72
CA LEU A 244 -13.22 3.51 -16.57
C LEU A 244 -13.22 2.64 -17.86
N PRO A 245 -12.11 1.97 -18.19
CA PRO A 245 -12.02 1.15 -19.39
C PRO A 245 -12.77 -0.18 -19.21
N GLY A 246 -13.92 -0.35 -19.87
CA GLY A 246 -14.74 -1.57 -19.75
C GLY A 246 -14.26 -2.79 -20.55
N THR A 247 -13.28 -2.62 -21.44
CA THR A 247 -12.87 -3.66 -22.41
C THR A 247 -12.26 -4.90 -21.75
N ASN A 248 -11.36 -4.71 -20.78
CA ASN A 248 -10.62 -5.79 -20.12
C ASN A 248 -10.59 -5.68 -18.59
N LEU A 249 -11.20 -4.65 -18.00
CA LEU A 249 -11.13 -4.43 -16.56
C LEU A 249 -11.86 -5.55 -15.80
N ARG A 250 -11.11 -6.21 -14.93
CA ARG A 250 -11.52 -7.42 -14.21
C ARG A 250 -11.61 -7.19 -12.71
N LYS A 251 -10.70 -6.40 -12.16
CA LYS A 251 -10.63 -6.08 -10.73
C LYS A 251 -10.60 -4.57 -10.53
N LEU A 252 -11.48 -4.08 -9.67
CA LEU A 252 -11.54 -2.68 -9.26
C LEU A 252 -11.55 -2.59 -7.73
N TYR A 253 -10.54 -1.92 -7.20
CA TYR A 253 -10.32 -1.74 -5.76
C TYR A 253 -10.42 -0.26 -5.39
N LEU A 254 -11.41 0.06 -4.56
CA LEU A 254 -11.76 1.42 -4.11
C LEU A 254 -11.88 1.49 -2.57
N GLN A 255 -11.28 0.56 -1.86
CA GLN A 255 -11.37 0.46 -0.40
C GLN A 255 -10.70 1.65 0.30
N ASP A 256 -11.10 1.91 1.54
CA ASP A 256 -10.45 2.89 2.41
C ASP A 256 -10.38 4.28 1.76
N ASN A 257 -11.48 4.72 1.19
CA ASN A 257 -11.67 6.04 0.63
C ASN A 257 -12.80 6.77 1.38
N HIS A 258 -13.20 7.95 0.91
CA HIS A 258 -14.30 8.72 1.46
C HIS A 258 -15.52 8.77 0.53
N ILE A 259 -15.74 7.69 -0.24
CA ILE A 259 -16.76 7.67 -1.29
C ILE A 259 -18.14 7.75 -0.64
N ASN A 260 -18.87 8.84 -0.92
CA ASN A 260 -20.22 9.07 -0.41
C ASN A 260 -21.31 8.90 -1.48
N ARG A 261 -20.92 8.85 -2.75
CA ARG A 261 -21.83 8.69 -3.88
C ARG A 261 -21.21 7.86 -5.00
N VAL A 262 -22.05 7.12 -5.70
CA VAL A 262 -21.69 6.43 -6.94
C VAL A 262 -22.44 7.11 -8.08
N PRO A 263 -21.75 7.80 -9.01
CA PRO A 263 -22.39 8.35 -10.20
C PRO A 263 -23.07 7.27 -11.05
N PRO A 264 -24.20 7.54 -11.74
CA PRO A 264 -24.94 6.54 -12.52
C PRO A 264 -24.11 5.83 -13.59
N ASN A 265 -23.11 6.52 -14.16
CA ASN A 265 -22.24 6.01 -15.21
C ASN A 265 -20.88 5.50 -14.69
N ALA A 266 -20.68 5.40 -13.36
CA ALA A 266 -19.38 5.00 -12.80
C ALA A 266 -18.97 3.57 -13.20
N PHE A 267 -19.93 2.65 -13.25
CA PHE A 267 -19.71 1.24 -13.61
C PHE A 267 -20.34 0.83 -14.94
N SER A 268 -20.71 1.81 -15.76
CA SER A 268 -21.28 1.51 -17.08
C SER A 268 -20.23 0.85 -17.98
N TYR A 269 -20.66 -0.10 -18.80
CA TYR A 269 -19.85 -0.88 -19.72
C TYR A 269 -18.78 -1.80 -19.09
N LEU A 270 -18.73 -1.95 -17.77
CA LEU A 270 -17.75 -2.80 -17.07
C LEU A 270 -18.12 -4.31 -17.10
N ARG A 271 -18.44 -4.83 -18.29
CA ARG A 271 -18.97 -6.20 -18.49
C ARG A 271 -17.99 -7.33 -18.14
N GLN A 272 -16.69 -7.04 -18.14
CA GLN A 272 -15.64 -8.01 -17.78
C GLN A 272 -15.29 -8.00 -16.28
N LEU A 273 -15.88 -7.09 -15.50
CA LEU A 273 -15.54 -6.92 -14.10
C LEU A 273 -16.05 -8.11 -13.29
N TYR A 274 -15.12 -8.83 -12.66
CA TYR A 274 -15.46 -9.99 -11.82
C TYR A 274 -15.34 -9.69 -10.33
N ARG A 275 -14.52 -8.71 -9.95
CA ARG A 275 -14.32 -8.29 -8.56
C ARG A 275 -14.41 -6.77 -8.42
N LEU A 276 -15.31 -6.32 -7.54
CA LEU A 276 -15.46 -4.94 -7.12
C LEU A 276 -15.43 -4.86 -5.59
N ASP A 277 -14.55 -4.03 -5.05
CA ASP A 277 -14.47 -3.78 -3.61
C ASP A 277 -14.55 -2.27 -3.32
N MET A 278 -15.59 -1.86 -2.61
CA MET A 278 -15.80 -0.50 -2.11
C MET A 278 -15.94 -0.49 -0.58
N SER A 279 -15.28 -1.43 0.11
CA SER A 279 -15.33 -1.52 1.57
C SER A 279 -14.68 -0.29 2.24
N ASN A 280 -15.04 -0.01 3.49
CA ASN A 280 -14.49 1.11 4.26
C ASN A 280 -14.66 2.45 3.52
N ASN A 281 -15.91 2.81 3.20
CA ASN A 281 -16.28 4.06 2.54
C ASN A 281 -17.47 4.70 3.27
N ASN A 282 -17.97 5.83 2.75
CA ASN A 282 -19.06 6.60 3.33
C ASN A 282 -20.39 6.44 2.55
N LEU A 283 -20.62 5.29 1.92
CA LEU A 283 -21.83 5.04 1.14
C LEU A 283 -23.04 4.79 2.03
N SER A 284 -24.10 5.56 1.82
CA SER A 284 -25.40 5.34 2.50
C SER A 284 -26.49 4.82 1.58
N ASN A 285 -26.40 5.04 0.27
CA ASN A 285 -27.35 4.53 -0.71
C ASN A 285 -26.68 4.27 -2.05
N LEU A 286 -27.32 3.45 -2.88
CA LEU A 286 -26.87 3.14 -4.24
C LEU A 286 -27.97 3.54 -5.23
N PRO A 287 -27.63 4.22 -6.34
CA PRO A 287 -28.59 4.48 -7.41
C PRO A 287 -29.11 3.17 -8.01
N GLN A 288 -30.38 3.15 -8.38
CA GLN A 288 -30.98 2.00 -9.06
C GLN A 288 -30.30 1.75 -10.40
N GLY A 289 -30.02 0.47 -10.69
CA GLY A 289 -29.42 0.04 -11.95
C GLY A 289 -27.90 0.21 -12.04
N ILE A 290 -27.23 0.64 -10.97
CA ILE A 290 -25.78 0.90 -10.99
C ILE A 290 -24.92 -0.34 -11.27
N PHE A 291 -25.49 -1.54 -11.15
CA PHE A 291 -24.82 -2.82 -11.38
C PHE A 291 -25.33 -3.56 -12.63
N ASP A 292 -26.17 -2.94 -13.46
CA ASP A 292 -26.84 -3.61 -14.58
C ASP A 292 -25.86 -4.05 -15.68
N ASP A 293 -24.76 -3.29 -15.88
CA ASP A 293 -23.71 -3.61 -16.86
C ASP A 293 -22.64 -4.57 -16.32
N LEU A 294 -22.77 -5.08 -15.09
CA LEU A 294 -21.77 -5.94 -14.44
C LEU A 294 -22.01 -7.44 -14.70
N ASP A 295 -22.07 -7.83 -15.97
CA ASP A 295 -22.44 -9.18 -16.42
C ASP A 295 -21.65 -10.32 -15.77
N ASN A 296 -20.34 -10.11 -15.52
CA ASN A 296 -19.43 -11.13 -14.99
C ASN A 296 -19.12 -10.99 -13.49
N ILE A 297 -19.85 -10.14 -12.76
CA ILE A 297 -19.57 -9.92 -11.34
C ILE A 297 -19.66 -11.22 -10.55
N THR A 298 -18.61 -11.54 -9.81
CA THR A 298 -18.54 -12.75 -8.99
C THR A 298 -18.28 -12.40 -7.54
N GLN A 299 -17.56 -11.30 -7.27
CA GLN A 299 -17.22 -10.86 -5.93
C GLN A 299 -17.54 -9.37 -5.79
N LEU A 300 -18.57 -9.04 -5.01
CA LEU A 300 -18.93 -7.67 -4.66
C LEU A 300 -18.81 -7.47 -3.16
N ILE A 301 -17.89 -6.60 -2.76
CA ILE A 301 -17.52 -6.42 -1.36
C ILE A 301 -17.79 -4.97 -0.96
N LEU A 302 -18.69 -4.80 -0.01
CA LEU A 302 -19.29 -3.52 0.39
C LEU A 302 -19.30 -3.35 1.92
N ARG A 303 -18.32 -3.97 2.60
CA ARG A 303 -18.25 -3.99 4.07
C ARG A 303 -17.95 -2.59 4.62
N ASN A 304 -18.34 -2.35 5.87
CA ASN A 304 -18.03 -1.10 6.58
C ASN A 304 -18.42 0.16 5.79
N ASN A 305 -19.69 0.21 5.39
CA ASN A 305 -20.32 1.38 4.81
C ASN A 305 -21.60 1.71 5.61
N PRO A 306 -21.92 2.99 5.84
CA PRO A 306 -23.07 3.41 6.63
C PRO A 306 -24.39 3.34 5.85
N TRP A 307 -24.80 2.12 5.50
CA TRP A 307 -25.99 1.86 4.68
C TRP A 307 -27.28 2.35 5.35
N TYR A 308 -28.00 3.23 4.65
CA TYR A 308 -29.33 3.71 5.02
C TYR A 308 -30.41 2.91 4.28
N CYS A 309 -31.11 2.06 5.03
CA CYS A 309 -32.11 1.13 4.53
C CYS A 309 -33.51 1.75 4.50
N GLY A 310 -33.69 2.80 3.68
CA GLY A 310 -35.00 3.36 3.33
C GLY A 310 -35.44 2.98 1.92
N CYS A 311 -36.44 3.68 1.37
CA CYS A 311 -37.06 3.30 0.11
C CYS A 311 -36.09 3.18 -1.09
N LYS A 312 -35.04 4.02 -1.13
CA LYS A 312 -33.99 3.96 -2.17
C LYS A 312 -33.17 2.65 -2.17
N MET A 313 -33.24 1.86 -1.10
CA MET A 313 -32.52 0.59 -0.95
C MET A 313 -33.40 -0.63 -1.27
N LYS A 314 -34.71 -0.46 -1.50
CA LYS A 314 -35.64 -1.55 -1.80
C LYS A 314 -35.19 -2.37 -3.01
N TRP A 315 -34.74 -1.70 -4.07
CA TRP A 315 -34.26 -2.36 -5.28
C TRP A 315 -33.01 -3.23 -5.01
N VAL A 316 -32.14 -2.83 -4.08
CA VAL A 316 -30.93 -3.61 -3.74
C VAL A 316 -31.33 -4.94 -3.11
N ARG A 317 -32.34 -4.96 -2.25
CA ARG A 317 -32.88 -6.22 -1.74
C ARG A 317 -33.41 -7.10 -2.87
N ASP A 318 -34.26 -6.54 -3.74
CA ASP A 318 -34.86 -7.29 -4.84
C ASP A 318 -33.80 -7.86 -5.78
N TRP A 319 -32.76 -7.06 -6.05
CA TRP A 319 -31.58 -7.45 -6.80
C TRP A 319 -30.80 -8.57 -6.09
N LEU A 320 -30.54 -8.46 -4.77
CA LEU A 320 -29.85 -9.51 -4.01
C LEU A 320 -30.60 -10.86 -4.04
N GLN A 321 -31.93 -10.84 -4.11
CA GLN A 321 -32.76 -12.04 -4.20
C GLN A 321 -32.78 -12.64 -5.61
N SER A 322 -32.60 -11.82 -6.66
CA SER A 322 -32.52 -12.29 -8.05
C SER A 322 -31.13 -12.73 -8.49
N LEU A 323 -30.10 -12.47 -7.67
CA LEU A 323 -28.72 -12.81 -8.01
C LEU A 323 -28.49 -14.32 -8.13
N PRO A 324 -27.68 -14.77 -9.11
CA PRO A 324 -27.23 -16.15 -9.19
C PRO A 324 -26.39 -16.57 -7.98
N VAL A 325 -26.47 -17.85 -7.58
CA VAL A 325 -25.72 -18.43 -6.45
C VAL A 325 -24.19 -18.26 -6.58
N LYS A 326 -23.67 -18.11 -7.80
CA LYS A 326 -22.25 -17.86 -8.07
C LYS A 326 -21.76 -16.50 -7.54
N VAL A 327 -22.65 -15.49 -7.47
CA VAL A 327 -22.28 -14.13 -7.10
C VAL A 327 -22.18 -14.01 -5.59
N ASN A 328 -20.98 -13.73 -5.11
CA ASN A 328 -20.69 -13.53 -3.70
C ASN A 328 -20.77 -12.04 -3.36
N VAL A 329 -21.87 -11.63 -2.72
CA VAL A 329 -22.03 -10.28 -2.16
C VAL A 329 -21.81 -10.30 -0.65
N ARG A 330 -21.03 -9.34 -0.13
CA ARG A 330 -20.74 -9.18 1.31
C ARG A 330 -20.81 -7.72 1.73
N GLY A 331 -21.24 -7.48 2.98
CA GLY A 331 -21.16 -6.16 3.63
C GLY A 331 -22.40 -5.26 3.54
N LEU A 332 -23.48 -5.72 2.90
CA LEU A 332 -24.76 -5.01 2.80
C LEU A 332 -25.63 -5.22 4.05
N MET A 333 -25.23 -4.58 5.15
CA MET A 333 -25.96 -4.57 6.43
C MET A 333 -26.37 -3.14 6.79
N CYS A 334 -27.61 -2.97 7.21
CA CYS A 334 -28.17 -1.66 7.54
C CYS A 334 -27.49 -1.05 8.76
N GLN A 335 -27.08 0.21 8.66
CA GLN A 335 -26.63 0.99 9.82
C GLN A 335 -27.71 1.97 10.29
N ALA A 336 -28.59 2.40 9.39
CA ALA A 336 -29.72 3.27 9.70
C ALA A 336 -30.94 2.88 8.85
N PRO A 337 -32.18 3.21 9.26
CA PRO A 337 -32.58 3.75 10.57
C PRO A 337 -32.37 2.76 11.73
N GLU A 338 -32.39 3.23 12.98
CA GLU A 338 -32.17 2.40 14.19
C GLU A 338 -33.09 1.16 14.26
N LYS A 339 -34.32 1.25 13.75
CA LYS A 339 -35.29 0.14 13.72
C LYS A 339 -34.77 -1.11 12.99
N VAL A 340 -33.92 -0.94 11.99
CA VAL A 340 -33.39 -2.03 11.14
C VAL A 340 -31.86 -2.14 11.22
N ARG A 341 -31.23 -1.44 12.17
CA ARG A 341 -29.78 -1.43 12.34
C ARG A 341 -29.25 -2.84 12.64
N GLY A 342 -28.16 -3.22 11.97
CA GLY A 342 -27.54 -4.55 12.05
C GLY A 342 -28.21 -5.62 11.19
N MET A 343 -29.38 -5.37 10.62
CA MET A 343 -30.07 -6.34 9.77
C MET A 343 -29.44 -6.38 8.36
N ALA A 344 -29.35 -7.57 7.76
CA ALA A 344 -28.90 -7.71 6.39
C ALA A 344 -29.99 -7.27 5.40
N ILE A 345 -29.62 -6.50 4.37
CA ILE A 345 -30.57 -5.91 3.42
C ILE A 345 -31.41 -6.97 2.70
N LYS A 346 -30.80 -8.12 2.36
CA LYS A 346 -31.47 -9.25 1.68
C LYS A 346 -32.63 -9.85 2.49
N ASP A 347 -32.60 -9.74 3.81
CA ASP A 347 -33.53 -10.39 4.74
C ASP A 347 -34.65 -9.42 5.20
N LEU A 348 -34.66 -8.17 4.71
CA LEU A 348 -35.67 -7.18 5.08
C LEU A 348 -36.97 -7.32 4.27
N ASN A 349 -38.10 -7.27 4.98
CA ASN A 349 -39.44 -7.20 4.37
C ASN A 349 -39.67 -5.85 3.66
N ALA A 350 -40.51 -5.85 2.62
CA ALA A 350 -40.74 -4.66 1.77
C ALA A 350 -41.34 -3.48 2.55
N GLU A 351 -42.19 -3.82 3.52
CA GLU A 351 -42.91 -2.89 4.39
C GLU A 351 -41.98 -2.18 5.38
N LEU A 352 -40.77 -2.70 5.63
CA LEU A 352 -39.81 -2.10 6.56
C LEU A 352 -39.02 -0.93 5.94
N PHE A 353 -39.08 -0.73 4.62
CA PHE A 353 -38.33 0.30 3.91
C PHE A 353 -38.97 1.71 3.95
N ASP A 354 -40.05 1.91 4.71
CA ASP A 354 -40.81 3.19 4.84
C ASP A 354 -41.00 3.90 3.49
N CYS A 355 -41.36 3.14 2.47
CA CYS A 355 -41.75 3.68 1.18
C CYS A 355 -43.15 4.25 1.33
N LYS A 356 -43.25 5.56 1.60
CA LYS A 356 -44.51 6.26 1.35
C LYS A 356 -44.72 6.26 -0.15
N ASP A 357 -45.75 5.54 -0.60
CA ASP A 357 -46.34 5.76 -1.92
C ASP A 357 -46.88 7.19 -1.90
N ASN A 358 -46.04 8.17 -2.24
CA ASN A 358 -46.56 9.42 -2.74
C ASN A 358 -46.87 9.15 -4.21
N PRO A 359 -48.14 8.91 -4.60
CA PRO A 359 -48.52 9.24 -5.94
C PRO A 359 -48.22 10.73 -6.06
N VAL A 360 -47.21 11.08 -6.85
CA VAL A 360 -47.11 12.42 -7.40
C VAL A 360 -48.32 12.53 -8.34
N VAL A 361 -49.49 12.77 -7.76
CA VAL A 361 -50.54 13.50 -8.45
C VAL A 361 -49.96 14.90 -8.53
N SER A 362 -49.27 15.16 -9.63
CA SER A 362 -49.09 16.51 -10.12
C SER A 362 -50.49 17.09 -10.37
N THR A 363 -51.12 17.61 -9.32
CA THR A 363 -52.19 18.60 -9.45
C THR A 363 -51.54 19.83 -10.07
N ILE A 364 -51.51 19.82 -11.40
CA ILE A 364 -51.42 21.04 -12.18
C ILE A 364 -52.68 21.82 -11.82
N GLN A 365 -52.55 22.86 -10.99
CA GLN A 365 -53.60 23.86 -10.86
C GLN A 365 -53.67 24.62 -12.19
N ILE A 366 -54.53 24.13 -13.09
CA ILE A 366 -54.97 24.89 -14.25
C ILE A 366 -56.16 25.73 -13.79
N THR A 367 -55.89 27.00 -13.45
CA THR A 367 -56.91 28.04 -13.46
C THR A 367 -57.29 28.31 -14.91
N THR A 368 -58.39 27.71 -15.38
CA THR A 368 -59.04 28.12 -16.63
C THR A 368 -60.38 28.77 -16.30
N GLY A 369 -60.44 30.07 -16.57
CA GLY A 369 -61.71 30.76 -16.79
C GLY A 369 -62.41 30.17 -18.01
N THR A 370 -63.69 29.85 -17.83
CA THR A 370 -64.67 29.61 -18.90
C THR A 370 -64.80 30.88 -19.78
N PRO A 371 -65.10 30.78 -21.09
CA PRO A 371 -66.41 30.29 -21.52
C PRO A 371 -66.51 29.52 -22.86
N ASN A 372 -67.54 28.66 -22.87
CA ASN A 372 -68.47 28.31 -23.96
C ASN A 372 -67.91 27.78 -25.29
N THR A 373 -68.27 26.52 -25.64
CA THR A 373 -69.30 26.21 -26.67
C THR A 373 -69.43 24.69 -26.95
N VAL A 374 -70.67 24.19 -26.83
CA VAL A 374 -71.42 23.27 -27.72
C VAL A 374 -70.87 21.84 -28.03
N HIS A 375 -71.67 20.85 -27.61
CA HIS A 375 -71.77 19.41 -27.97
C HIS A 375 -71.97 19.13 -29.50
N PRO A 376 -72.02 17.86 -30.05
CA PRO A 376 -72.42 16.59 -29.40
C PRO A 376 -71.78 15.24 -29.88
N ALA A 377 -72.11 14.17 -29.11
CA ALA A 377 -72.31 12.73 -29.47
C ALA A 377 -71.13 11.93 -30.09
N GLN A 378 -70.92 10.61 -29.93
CA GLN A 378 -71.80 9.43 -29.73
C GLN A 378 -70.90 8.16 -29.53
N GLY A 379 -71.41 7.08 -28.90
CA GLY A 379 -70.93 5.70 -29.16
C GLY A 379 -70.73 4.75 -27.95
N GLN A 380 -71.43 3.61 -27.93
CA GLN A 380 -71.68 2.65 -26.84
C GLN A 380 -70.80 1.35 -26.87
N TRP A 381 -70.45 0.83 -25.66
CA TRP A 381 -70.39 -0.56 -25.08
C TRP A 381 -70.03 -1.84 -25.91
N PRO A 382 -69.81 -3.07 -25.32
CA PRO A 382 -69.28 -3.55 -24.02
C PRO A 382 -68.26 -4.76 -24.11
N ALA A 383 -67.83 -5.26 -22.93
CA ALA A 383 -66.87 -6.34 -22.60
C ALA A 383 -67.30 -7.82 -22.85
N PRO A 384 -66.42 -8.80 -22.52
CA PRO A 384 -66.89 -10.04 -21.88
C PRO A 384 -66.05 -10.57 -20.68
N VAL A 385 -66.73 -11.37 -19.86
CA VAL A 385 -66.35 -12.07 -18.62
C VAL A 385 -66.18 -13.58 -18.88
N THR A 386 -65.39 -14.30 -18.05
CA THR A 386 -65.61 -15.65 -17.42
C THR A 386 -64.24 -16.33 -17.14
N LYS A 387 -64.00 -17.27 -16.21
CA LYS A 387 -64.53 -17.79 -14.92
C LYS A 387 -63.45 -18.81 -14.42
N GLN A 388 -63.31 -18.99 -13.10
CA GLN A 388 -62.39 -19.91 -12.39
C GLN A 388 -62.90 -21.39 -12.40
N PRO A 389 -62.07 -22.38 -11.96
CA PRO A 389 -62.38 -23.09 -10.70
C PRO A 389 -61.17 -23.64 -9.88
N ASP A 390 -61.37 -23.78 -8.57
CA ASP A 390 -60.62 -24.58 -7.57
C ASP A 390 -61.32 -25.96 -7.37
N PRO A 391 -60.72 -27.07 -6.85
CA PRO A 391 -60.50 -27.22 -5.38
C PRO A 391 -59.52 -28.33 -4.83
N LYS A 392 -59.08 -28.19 -3.56
CA LYS A 392 -59.14 -29.16 -2.41
C LYS A 392 -57.91 -29.21 -1.48
N ASN A 393 -58.19 -29.15 -0.18
CA ASN A 393 -57.33 -29.36 0.99
C ASN A 393 -57.31 -30.85 1.43
N PRO A 394 -56.32 -31.28 2.26
CA PRO A 394 -56.68 -31.68 3.63
C PRO A 394 -55.66 -31.28 4.72
N LYS A 395 -56.17 -31.08 5.95
CA LYS A 395 -55.44 -30.94 7.23
C LYS A 395 -55.16 -32.33 7.84
N LEU A 396 -54.02 -32.55 8.53
CA LEU A 396 -53.96 -33.05 9.93
C LEU A 396 -52.52 -33.17 10.51
N ALA A 397 -52.42 -32.84 11.79
CA ALA A 397 -51.52 -33.30 12.87
C ALA A 397 -50.06 -32.79 13.00
N LYS A 398 -49.85 -32.23 14.21
CA LYS A 398 -48.60 -32.04 14.95
C LYS A 398 -47.83 -33.35 15.07
N ASP A 399 -46.50 -33.29 14.93
CA ASP A 399 -45.61 -33.82 15.95
C ASP A 399 -44.25 -33.12 15.93
N GLN A 400 -43.80 -32.82 17.15
CA GLN A 400 -42.60 -32.09 17.48
C GLN A 400 -41.59 -33.13 17.96
N ARG A 401 -40.52 -33.38 17.19
CA ARG A 401 -39.31 -34.04 17.71
C ARG A 401 -38.06 -33.47 17.05
N THR A 402 -37.42 -32.64 17.86
CA THR A 402 -35.98 -32.34 17.92
C THR A 402 -35.11 -33.56 17.64
N THR A 403 -34.18 -33.42 16.69
CA THR A 403 -32.74 -33.72 16.85
C THR A 403 -32.00 -33.06 15.69
N GLY A 404 -31.58 -31.81 15.89
CA GLY A 404 -30.52 -31.22 15.06
C GLY A 404 -29.22 -31.96 15.33
N ILE A 405 -28.62 -32.51 14.28
CA ILE A 405 -27.25 -33.04 14.32
C ILE A 405 -26.31 -31.86 14.65
N PRO A 406 -25.40 -31.95 15.64
CA PRO A 406 -24.48 -30.86 15.92
C PRO A 406 -23.50 -30.73 14.74
N ALA A 407 -23.38 -29.51 14.19
CA ALA A 407 -22.28 -29.14 13.32
C ALA A 407 -20.96 -29.50 14.02
N ARG A 408 -20.17 -30.40 13.43
CA ARG A 408 -18.87 -30.81 13.97
C ARG A 408 -17.94 -29.59 13.95
N LYS A 409 -17.53 -29.10 15.12
CA LYS A 409 -16.51 -28.04 15.26
C LYS A 409 -15.20 -28.49 14.62
N THR A 410 -14.68 -27.72 13.67
CA THR A 410 -13.48 -28.05 12.88
C THR A 410 -12.17 -27.88 13.66
N ILE A 411 -12.16 -27.05 14.71
CA ILE A 411 -10.99 -26.68 15.51
C ILE A 411 -11.34 -26.81 17.00
N ILE A 412 -10.48 -27.45 17.79
CA ILE A 412 -10.58 -27.53 19.26
C ILE A 412 -9.36 -26.82 19.85
N ILE A 413 -9.57 -25.72 20.57
CA ILE A 413 -8.50 -24.94 21.21
C ILE A 413 -8.51 -25.22 22.72
N THR A 414 -7.32 -25.36 23.31
CA THR A 414 -7.08 -25.53 24.75
C THR A 414 -6.03 -24.53 25.20
N VAL A 415 -6.33 -23.76 26.23
CA VAL A 415 -5.47 -22.71 26.75
C VAL A 415 -5.17 -22.98 28.23
N LYS A 416 -3.91 -22.85 28.64
CA LYS A 416 -3.45 -23.02 30.03
C LYS A 416 -2.53 -21.87 30.41
N SER A 417 -2.80 -21.20 31.53
CA SER A 417 -1.84 -20.29 32.15
C SER A 417 -0.67 -21.09 32.75
N VAL A 418 0.56 -20.70 32.44
CA VAL A 418 1.77 -21.42 32.89
C VAL A 418 2.48 -20.62 33.98
N THR A 419 2.61 -19.30 33.79
CA THR A 419 3.16 -18.36 34.77
C THR A 419 2.27 -17.12 34.86
N SER A 420 2.69 -16.13 35.65
CA SER A 420 1.98 -14.86 35.77
C SER A 420 2.01 -14.01 34.50
N ASP A 421 2.86 -14.32 33.54
CA ASP A 421 3.10 -13.56 32.31
C ASP A 421 3.05 -14.42 31.03
N THR A 422 2.71 -15.71 31.15
CA THR A 422 2.68 -16.63 30.01
C THR A 422 1.43 -17.50 29.96
N ILE A 423 0.92 -17.67 28.73
CA ILE A 423 -0.19 -18.55 28.40
C ILE A 423 0.26 -19.51 27.31
N HIS A 424 0.01 -20.79 27.53
CA HIS A 424 0.25 -21.86 26.58
C HIS A 424 -1.04 -22.22 25.84
N ILE A 425 -1.03 -22.08 24.52
CA ILE A 425 -2.16 -22.34 23.64
C ILE A 425 -1.85 -23.60 22.83
N SER A 426 -2.77 -24.55 22.81
CA SER A 426 -2.67 -25.79 22.04
C SER A 426 -3.98 -26.05 21.31
N TRP A 427 -3.94 -26.63 20.11
CA TRP A 427 -5.14 -26.91 19.32
C TRP A 427 -5.07 -28.25 18.59
N LYS A 428 -6.25 -28.78 18.28
CA LYS A 428 -6.43 -29.97 17.44
C LYS A 428 -7.32 -29.61 16.25
N LEU A 429 -6.85 -29.94 15.05
CA LEU A 429 -7.60 -29.78 13.81
C LEU A 429 -8.26 -31.10 13.43
N VAL A 430 -9.54 -31.05 13.03
CA VAL A 430 -10.27 -32.21 12.50
C VAL A 430 -9.99 -32.41 11.01
N LEU A 431 -9.56 -31.37 10.30
CA LEU A 431 -9.21 -31.37 8.88
C LEU A 431 -7.82 -30.73 8.69
N PRO A 432 -6.99 -31.21 7.74
CA PRO A 432 -5.70 -30.61 7.45
C PRO A 432 -5.88 -29.21 6.87
N MET A 433 -5.22 -28.22 7.47
CA MET A 433 -5.22 -26.82 7.05
C MET A 433 -3.78 -26.37 6.81
N THR A 434 -3.56 -25.34 5.98
CA THR A 434 -2.21 -24.83 5.68
C THR A 434 -1.81 -23.67 6.59
N ALA A 435 -2.78 -22.87 7.04
CA ALA A 435 -2.58 -21.75 7.93
C ALA A 435 -3.81 -21.46 8.80
N LEU A 436 -3.55 -20.98 10.00
CA LEU A 436 -4.54 -20.56 11.01
C LEU A 436 -4.17 -19.16 11.48
N ARG A 437 -5.14 -18.28 11.65
CA ARG A 437 -4.93 -16.98 12.30
C ARG A 437 -5.28 -17.11 13.79
N LEU A 438 -4.31 -16.84 14.65
CA LEU A 438 -4.44 -16.82 16.11
C LEU A 438 -4.48 -15.36 16.58
N SER A 439 -5.47 -15.00 17.39
CA SER A 439 -5.56 -13.67 18.00
C SER A 439 -5.83 -13.76 19.49
N TRP A 440 -5.30 -12.81 20.25
CA TRP A 440 -5.62 -12.65 21.67
C TRP A 440 -5.83 -11.19 22.03
N LEU A 441 -6.74 -10.97 22.99
CA LEU A 441 -7.17 -9.65 23.45
C LEU A 441 -7.29 -9.66 24.97
N LYS A 442 -6.74 -8.64 25.63
CA LYS A 442 -6.98 -8.39 27.05
C LYS A 442 -8.38 -7.82 27.26
N LEU A 443 -9.14 -8.38 28.19
CA LEU A 443 -10.50 -7.95 28.52
C LEU A 443 -10.44 -6.90 29.66
N ASP A 444 -10.12 -5.65 29.33
CA ASP A 444 -10.20 -4.55 30.31
C ASP A 444 -11.65 -4.11 30.57
N HIS A 445 -11.92 -3.46 31.71
CA HIS A 445 -13.26 -2.97 32.13
C HIS A 445 -13.86 -1.82 31.27
N SER A 446 -13.42 -1.63 30.03
CA SER A 446 -13.96 -0.65 29.09
C SER A 446 -14.20 -1.28 27.71
N PRO A 447 -15.44 -1.32 27.20
CA PRO A 447 -15.79 -2.01 25.95
C PRO A 447 -15.32 -1.28 24.68
N ALA A 448 -14.46 -0.25 24.78
CA ALA A 448 -14.15 0.64 23.66
C ALA A 448 -12.78 0.44 22.99
N PHE A 449 -11.72 -0.01 23.66
CA PHE A 449 -10.39 -0.13 23.01
C PHE A 449 -9.49 -1.09 23.78
N GLY A 450 -9.39 -2.34 23.32
CA GLY A 450 -8.25 -3.20 23.64
C GLY A 450 -7.51 -3.53 22.35
N SER A 451 -6.18 -3.43 22.35
CA SER A 451 -5.36 -3.78 21.18
C SER A 451 -5.44 -5.29 20.93
N ILE A 452 -5.99 -5.68 19.78
CA ILE A 452 -5.98 -7.07 19.33
C ILE A 452 -4.59 -7.36 18.77
N THR A 453 -3.92 -8.36 19.33
CA THR A 453 -2.67 -8.89 18.79
C THR A 453 -2.96 -10.16 17.99
N GLU A 454 -2.50 -10.22 16.74
CA GLU A 454 -2.74 -11.34 15.82
C GLU A 454 -1.43 -11.92 15.28
N THR A 455 -1.41 -13.22 15.02
CA THR A 455 -0.30 -13.93 14.37
C THR A 455 -0.84 -15.05 13.47
N ILE A 456 -0.11 -15.38 12.41
CA ILE A 456 -0.45 -16.48 11.51
C ILE A 456 0.42 -17.69 11.87
N VAL A 457 -0.23 -18.82 12.11
CA VAL A 457 0.41 -20.08 12.46
C VAL A 457 0.25 -21.06 11.31
N THR A 458 1.33 -21.73 10.92
CA THR A 458 1.28 -22.79 9.90
C THR A 458 0.47 -23.97 10.42
N GLY A 459 -0.28 -24.63 9.55
CA GLY A 459 -1.17 -25.72 9.96
C GLY A 459 -0.48 -27.00 10.44
N GLU A 460 0.84 -27.11 10.25
CA GLU A 460 1.67 -28.17 10.84
C GLU A 460 1.94 -27.98 12.34
N ARG A 461 1.82 -26.74 12.85
CA ARG A 461 1.99 -26.45 14.28
C ARG A 461 0.68 -26.71 15.03
N SER A 462 0.79 -27.17 16.28
CA SER A 462 -0.35 -27.45 17.17
C SER A 462 -0.26 -26.77 18.54
N GLU A 463 0.80 -26.00 18.78
CA GLU A 463 1.05 -25.28 20.02
C GLU A 463 1.68 -23.90 19.75
N TYR A 464 1.41 -22.96 20.65
CA TYR A 464 1.95 -21.59 20.63
C TYR A 464 2.04 -21.05 22.05
N LEU A 465 3.17 -20.43 22.39
CA LEU A 465 3.40 -19.83 23.70
C LEU A 465 3.31 -18.31 23.58
N VAL A 466 2.37 -17.70 24.31
CA VAL A 466 2.26 -16.24 24.42
C VAL A 466 2.99 -15.79 25.69
N THR A 467 3.90 -14.84 25.54
CA THR A 467 4.75 -14.29 26.61
C THR A 467 4.53 -12.79 26.76
N ALA A 468 5.03 -12.19 27.85
CA ALA A 468 4.90 -10.77 28.16
C ALA A 468 3.44 -10.30 28.35
N LEU A 469 2.62 -11.16 28.98
CA LEU A 469 1.24 -10.84 29.36
C LEU A 469 1.19 -10.18 30.75
N GLU A 470 0.12 -9.44 31.02
CA GLU A 470 -0.11 -8.86 32.33
C GLU A 470 -0.57 -9.94 33.33
N PRO A 471 -0.08 -9.90 34.58
CA PRO A 471 -0.51 -10.80 35.63
C PRO A 471 -1.94 -10.52 36.07
N ASP A 472 -2.62 -11.56 36.54
CA ASP A 472 -4.00 -11.48 37.05
C ASP A 472 -4.99 -10.80 36.10
N SER A 473 -4.85 -11.06 34.79
CA SER A 473 -5.62 -10.38 33.74
C SER A 473 -6.38 -11.38 32.87
N PRO A 474 -7.67 -11.11 32.56
CA PRO A 474 -8.46 -11.93 31.66
C PRO A 474 -8.11 -11.67 30.19
N TYR A 475 -7.93 -12.75 29.43
CA TYR A 475 -7.63 -12.73 28.01
C TYR A 475 -8.62 -13.59 27.23
N ARG A 476 -9.04 -13.10 26.06
CA ARG A 476 -9.80 -13.87 25.07
C ARG A 476 -8.91 -14.26 23.91
N VAL A 477 -8.79 -15.55 23.66
CA VAL A 477 -7.99 -16.15 22.58
C VAL A 477 -8.94 -16.70 21.52
N CYS A 478 -8.75 -16.34 20.26
CA CYS A 478 -9.57 -16.79 19.13
C CYS A 478 -8.70 -17.38 18.01
N MET A 479 -9.21 -18.39 17.31
CA MET A 479 -8.54 -18.97 16.14
C MET A 479 -9.50 -19.10 14.95
N VAL A 480 -9.00 -18.76 13.77
CA VAL A 480 -9.76 -18.77 12.50
C VAL A 480 -8.96 -19.49 11.42
N PRO A 481 -9.56 -20.44 10.66
CA PRO A 481 -8.88 -21.05 9.53
C PRO A 481 -8.65 -20.04 8.40
N MET A 482 -7.47 -20.09 7.77
CA MET A 482 -7.17 -19.27 6.59
C MET A 482 -7.34 -20.11 5.32
N GLU A 483 -8.01 -19.53 4.32
CA GLU A 483 -8.39 -20.24 3.09
C GLU A 483 -7.16 -20.46 2.19
N THR A 484 -6.80 -21.72 1.95
CA THR A 484 -6.00 -22.11 0.79
C THR A 484 -6.67 -23.30 0.11
N SER A 485 -6.97 -23.15 -1.18
CA SER A 485 -7.44 -24.17 -2.12
C SER A 485 -8.81 -24.83 -1.88
N ASN A 486 -9.81 -24.40 -2.67
CA ASN A 486 -10.93 -25.15 -3.27
C ASN A 486 -11.79 -26.12 -2.43
N LEU A 487 -11.75 -26.11 -1.10
CA LEU A 487 -12.67 -26.89 -0.27
C LEU A 487 -13.45 -25.98 0.67
N TYR A 488 -14.76 -25.89 0.41
CA TYR A 488 -15.73 -25.14 1.21
C TYR A 488 -15.74 -25.61 2.66
N LEU A 489 -15.27 -24.76 3.58
CA LEU A 489 -15.55 -24.88 5.01
C LEU A 489 -16.76 -24.02 5.33
N PHE A 490 -17.84 -24.67 5.76
CA PHE A 490 -19.17 -24.08 5.98
C PHE A 490 -19.28 -23.17 7.22
N ASP A 491 -18.19 -22.99 7.98
CA ASP A 491 -18.25 -22.31 9.28
C ASP A 491 -16.97 -21.48 9.52
N GLU A 492 -17.05 -20.18 9.18
CA GLU A 492 -16.01 -19.16 9.49
C GLU A 492 -16.13 -18.63 10.93
N THR A 493 -16.94 -19.26 11.79
CA THR A 493 -17.09 -18.79 13.17
C THR A 493 -15.76 -18.94 13.92
N PRO A 494 -15.20 -17.84 14.47
CA PRO A 494 -13.96 -17.91 15.23
C PRO A 494 -14.20 -18.77 16.47
N VAL A 495 -13.37 -19.80 16.65
CA VAL A 495 -13.39 -20.58 17.89
C VAL A 495 -12.63 -19.76 18.93
N CYS A 496 -13.34 -19.28 19.95
CA CYS A 496 -12.76 -18.45 21.01
C CYS A 496 -12.86 -19.13 22.38
N ILE A 497 -11.90 -18.84 23.24
CA ILE A 497 -11.84 -19.28 24.64
C ILE A 497 -11.28 -18.16 25.52
N GLU A 498 -11.81 -18.04 26.74
CA GLU A 498 -11.38 -17.04 27.72
C GLU A 498 -10.51 -17.73 28.79
N THR A 499 -9.47 -17.04 29.25
CA THR A 499 -8.51 -17.52 30.25
C THR A 499 -7.99 -16.37 31.10
N GLU A 500 -7.49 -16.66 32.29
CA GLU A 500 -6.85 -15.67 33.18
C GLU A 500 -5.38 -16.06 33.43
N THR A 501 -4.49 -15.08 33.43
CA THR A 501 -3.07 -15.26 33.82
C THR A 501 -2.96 -15.47 35.34
N ALA A 502 -1.96 -16.23 35.78
CA ALA A 502 -1.80 -16.51 37.21
C ALA A 502 -1.42 -15.22 37.99
N PRO A 503 -1.83 -15.08 39.26
CA PRO A 503 -1.45 -13.93 40.06
C PRO A 503 0.05 -13.94 40.39
N LEU A 504 0.64 -12.74 40.45
CA LEU A 504 2.01 -12.53 40.93
C LEU A 504 2.12 -13.02 42.39
N ARG A 505 2.83 -14.13 42.63
CA ARG A 505 3.18 -14.54 44.00
C ARG A 505 4.22 -13.58 44.57
N MET A 506 3.74 -12.57 45.30
CA MET A 506 4.57 -11.64 46.06
C MET A 506 5.06 -12.33 47.34
N TYR A 507 6.35 -12.64 47.39
CA TYR A 507 7.02 -13.18 48.58
C TYR A 507 7.34 -12.00 49.51
N ASN A 508 6.51 -11.76 50.53
CA ASN A 508 6.81 -10.80 51.59
C ASN A 508 7.68 -11.45 52.68
N PRO A 509 8.86 -10.89 53.01
CA PRO A 509 9.63 -11.32 54.18
C PRO A 509 8.98 -10.75 55.45
N THR A 510 8.69 -11.65 56.38
CA THR A 510 8.00 -11.49 57.66
C THR A 510 8.61 -10.49 58.64
N THR A 511 7.76 -9.70 59.31
CA THR A 511 7.91 -9.34 60.73
C THR A 511 6.97 -10.20 61.57
N THR A 512 7.54 -10.79 62.62
CA THR A 512 6.98 -11.78 63.55
C THR A 512 6.40 -11.14 64.82
N LEU A 513 5.60 -11.96 65.54
CA LEU A 513 4.99 -11.83 66.89
C LEU A 513 3.56 -11.25 66.90
N ASN A 514 2.50 -11.91 67.39
CA ASN A 514 2.28 -13.22 68.00
C ASN A 514 0.76 -13.50 67.94
N ARG A 515 0.34 -14.77 67.73
CA ARG A 515 -0.59 -15.53 68.60
C ARG A 515 -1.25 -16.73 67.87
N GLU A 516 -0.71 -17.90 68.22
CA GLU A 516 -1.33 -19.22 68.51
C GLU A 516 -2.18 -20.01 67.49
N GLN A 517 -1.83 -21.32 67.45
CA GLN A 517 -2.57 -22.52 66.99
C GLN A 517 -2.87 -22.63 65.49
N GLU A 518 -2.54 -23.70 64.76
CA GLU A 518 -2.37 -25.11 65.13
C GLU A 518 -1.63 -25.87 63.99
N LYS A 519 -0.86 -26.90 64.36
CA LYS A 519 -0.39 -28.08 63.58
C LYS A 519 0.72 -27.93 62.51
N GLU A 520 1.89 -28.42 62.90
CA GLU A 520 2.83 -29.28 62.16
C GLU A 520 3.76 -29.94 63.22
N PRO A 521 4.40 -31.10 62.99
CA PRO A 521 5.79 -30.97 62.53
C PRO A 521 6.43 -32.13 61.72
N TYR A 522 7.46 -31.71 60.96
CA TYR A 522 8.83 -32.26 60.81
C TYR A 522 9.30 -32.78 59.42
N LYS A 523 9.91 -31.83 58.69
CA LYS A 523 11.20 -31.83 57.96
C LYS A 523 12.16 -33.03 58.09
N ASN A 524 12.90 -33.28 57.00
CA ASN A 524 14.37 -33.18 57.00
C ASN A 524 14.97 -32.81 55.61
N PRO A 525 16.20 -32.23 55.56
CA PRO A 525 16.64 -31.30 54.52
C PRO A 525 17.93 -31.72 53.77
N ASN A 526 18.31 -30.95 52.73
CA ASN A 526 19.72 -30.58 52.45
C ASN A 526 19.78 -29.27 51.62
N LEU A 527 20.66 -28.36 52.04
CA LEU A 527 20.84 -26.94 51.64
C LEU A 527 21.95 -26.75 50.55
N PRO A 528 22.13 -25.53 49.97
CA PRO A 528 22.83 -25.24 48.72
C PRO A 528 24.23 -24.61 48.87
N LEU A 529 25.11 -24.88 47.89
CA LEU A 529 26.45 -24.28 47.75
C LEU A 529 26.53 -23.16 46.68
N ALA A 530 25.50 -22.99 45.86
CA ALA A 530 25.58 -22.19 44.61
C ALA A 530 25.38 -20.68 44.77
N ALA A 531 24.76 -20.21 45.87
CA ALA A 531 24.38 -18.80 46.02
C ALA A 531 25.56 -17.89 46.44
N ILE A 532 26.57 -18.42 47.11
CA ILE A 532 27.68 -17.63 47.65
C ILE A 532 28.70 -17.28 46.56
N ILE A 533 28.89 -18.17 45.57
CA ILE A 533 29.84 -17.98 44.48
C ILE A 533 29.34 -16.93 43.47
N GLY A 534 28.02 -16.90 43.20
CA GLY A 534 27.43 -15.92 42.28
C GLY A 534 27.51 -14.46 42.77
N GLY A 535 27.36 -14.24 44.08
CA GLY A 535 27.45 -12.91 44.68
C GLY A 535 28.86 -12.31 44.64
N ALA A 536 29.89 -13.14 44.82
CA ALA A 536 31.28 -12.69 44.80
C ALA A 536 31.74 -12.25 43.40
N VAL A 537 31.30 -12.95 42.34
CA VAL A 537 31.68 -12.62 40.95
C VAL A 537 31.09 -11.28 40.51
N ALA A 538 29.83 -11.00 40.88
CA ALA A 538 29.17 -9.74 40.53
C ALA A 538 29.82 -8.51 41.19
N LEU A 539 30.33 -8.65 42.42
CA LEU A 539 31.01 -7.55 43.10
C LEU A 539 32.39 -7.25 42.49
N VAL A 540 33.11 -8.29 42.03
CA VAL A 540 34.42 -8.13 41.39
C VAL A 540 34.30 -7.48 40.01
N THR A 541 33.26 -7.79 39.23
CA THR A 541 33.04 -7.18 37.91
C THR A 541 32.67 -5.70 38.01
N ILE A 542 31.86 -5.33 39.01
CA ILE A 542 31.50 -3.93 39.26
C ILE A 542 32.74 -3.13 39.70
N ALA A 543 33.60 -3.70 40.55
CA ALA A 543 34.84 -3.05 40.97
C ALA A 543 35.83 -2.84 39.81
N LEU A 544 35.95 -3.80 38.89
CA LEU A 544 36.79 -3.68 37.70
C LEU A 544 36.29 -2.60 36.73
N LEU A 545 34.97 -2.51 36.52
CA LEU A 545 34.37 -1.45 35.70
C LEU A 545 34.62 -0.06 36.29
N ALA A 546 34.50 0.10 37.61
CA ALA A 546 34.81 1.36 38.28
C ALA A 546 36.30 1.74 38.13
N LEU A 547 37.20 0.76 38.20
CA LEU A 547 38.65 0.96 37.99
C LEU A 547 38.98 1.39 36.55
N VAL A 548 38.31 0.79 35.55
CA VAL A 548 38.47 1.18 34.14
C VAL A 548 37.94 2.59 33.89
N CYS A 549 36.77 2.94 34.42
CA CYS A 549 36.23 4.30 34.31
C CYS A 549 37.15 5.33 34.99
N TRP A 550 37.72 5.00 36.15
CA TRP A 550 38.68 5.85 36.84
C TRP A 550 40.00 6.00 36.07
N TYR A 551 40.50 4.92 35.46
CA TYR A 551 41.72 4.94 34.64
C TYR A 551 41.55 5.77 33.36
N VAL A 552 40.41 5.65 32.67
CA VAL A 552 40.08 6.43 31.46
C VAL A 552 39.94 7.92 31.80
N HIS A 553 39.30 8.25 32.92
CA HIS A 553 39.18 9.64 33.36
C HIS A 553 40.54 10.24 33.79
N ARG A 554 41.43 9.44 34.38
CA ARG A 554 42.74 9.91 34.85
C ARG A 554 43.79 10.01 33.74
N ASN A 555 43.71 9.18 32.69
CA ASN A 555 44.60 9.23 31.52
C ASN A 555 44.07 10.08 30.34
N GLY A 556 42.88 10.68 30.47
CA GLY A 556 42.31 11.60 29.48
C GLY A 556 43.08 12.92 29.28
N SER A 557 44.22 13.13 29.94
CA SER A 557 45.06 14.33 29.79
C SER A 557 46.24 14.18 28.82
N LEU A 558 46.29 13.16 27.97
CA LEU A 558 47.38 12.93 27.00
C LEU A 558 47.04 13.23 25.54
N PHE A 559 45.92 13.88 25.25
CA PHE A 559 45.59 14.39 23.89
C PHE A 559 45.10 15.84 23.90
N SER A 560 45.74 16.70 24.69
CA SER A 560 45.64 18.16 24.55
C SER A 560 47.04 18.78 24.63
N ARG A 561 47.76 18.73 23.51
CA ARG A 561 48.99 19.50 23.30
C ARG A 561 49.38 19.48 21.83
N ASN A 562 48.89 20.48 21.11
CA ASN A 562 49.38 21.13 19.88
C ASN A 562 48.14 21.89 19.34
N CYS A 563 48.01 23.21 19.46
CA CYS A 563 48.92 24.21 18.91
C CYS A 563 48.95 25.47 19.77
N ALA A 564 50.17 25.94 20.05
CA ALA A 564 50.43 27.26 20.59
C ALA A 564 50.63 28.26 19.43
N TYR A 565 49.98 29.41 19.57
CA TYR A 565 50.40 30.76 19.17
C TYR A 565 51.49 30.92 18.08
N SER A 566 51.10 31.51 16.95
CA SER A 566 51.95 32.44 16.20
C SER A 566 51.21 33.75 15.95
N LYS A 567 51.69 34.82 16.60
CA LYS A 567 51.23 36.21 16.44
C LYS A 567 51.88 36.76 15.18
N GLY A 568 51.10 37.03 14.12
CA GLY A 568 51.62 37.53 12.84
C GLY A 568 50.60 38.34 12.03
N ARG A 569 50.64 39.66 12.24
CA ARG A 569 50.21 40.78 11.37
C ARG A 569 49.35 40.52 10.09
N ARG A 570 48.23 41.28 10.07
CA ARG A 570 47.64 42.07 8.95
C ARG A 570 46.80 41.37 7.86
N ARG A 571 45.55 41.91 7.79
CA ARG A 571 44.64 42.18 6.65
C ARG A 571 43.64 41.09 6.23
N LYS A 572 42.36 41.49 6.32
CA LYS A 572 41.23 41.31 5.37
C LYS A 572 40.92 39.86 4.93
N ASP A 573 39.71 39.31 5.01
CA ASP A 573 38.36 39.89 4.85
C ASP A 573 37.33 39.07 5.66
N ASP A 574 36.21 39.72 5.95
CA ASP A 574 34.99 39.16 6.55
C ASP A 574 34.27 38.21 5.58
N TYR A 575 33.67 37.12 6.07
CA TYR A 575 32.24 36.82 5.84
C TYR A 575 31.77 35.66 6.74
N ALA A 576 30.56 35.85 7.25
CA ALA A 576 29.96 35.18 8.39
C ALA A 576 29.28 33.84 8.06
N GLU A 577 29.43 32.91 9.00
CA GLU A 577 28.52 31.79 9.23
C GLU A 577 27.41 32.27 10.17
N ALA A 578 26.15 32.28 9.72
CA ALA A 578 24.99 32.54 10.55
C ALA A 578 24.21 31.24 10.78
N GLY A 579 24.46 30.61 11.92
CA GLY A 579 23.51 29.70 12.54
C GLY A 579 22.36 30.51 13.16
N THR A 580 21.11 30.13 12.87
CA THR A 580 19.95 30.71 13.54
C THR A 580 19.58 29.89 14.77
N LYS A 581 19.79 30.55 15.90
CA LYS A 581 19.29 30.23 17.23
C LYS A 581 17.76 30.34 17.26
N LYS A 582 17.16 29.43 18.00
CA LYS A 582 15.72 29.28 18.23
C LYS A 582 15.18 30.44 19.08
N ASP A 583 14.57 31.43 18.45
CA ASP A 583 13.75 32.45 19.11
C ASP A 583 12.29 32.34 18.64
N ASN A 584 11.38 32.06 19.57
CA ASN A 584 9.93 31.98 19.37
C ASN A 584 9.28 33.37 19.38
N SER A 585 9.68 34.25 18.46
CA SER A 585 8.93 35.48 18.17
C SER A 585 8.25 35.34 16.82
N ILE A 586 6.91 35.32 16.85
CA ILE A 586 6.05 35.39 15.68
C ILE A 586 6.45 36.63 14.85
N LEU A 587 7.03 36.39 13.68
CA LEU A 587 7.26 37.42 12.67
C LEU A 587 5.97 37.56 11.85
N GLU A 588 5.23 38.62 12.13
CA GLU A 588 4.12 39.09 11.31
C GLU A 588 4.72 39.67 10.00
N ILE A 589 4.69 38.89 8.93
CA ILE A 589 5.11 39.36 7.60
C ILE A 589 4.00 40.27 7.07
N ARG A 590 4.24 41.57 7.10
CA ARG A 590 3.42 42.57 6.40
C ARG A 590 4.16 43.02 5.16
N GLU A 591 4.05 42.26 4.07
CA GLU A 591 4.26 42.76 2.71
C GLU A 591 3.80 41.71 1.68
N THR A 592 3.02 42.14 0.70
CA THR A 592 2.42 41.31 -0.35
C THR A 592 3.15 41.52 -1.68
N SER A 593 4.39 41.07 -1.80
CA SER A 593 5.03 40.84 -3.10
C SER A 593 6.39 40.16 -2.93
N PHE A 594 6.53 38.97 -3.54
CA PHE A 594 7.85 38.39 -3.82
C PHE A 594 8.30 38.89 -5.19
N GLN A 595 9.49 39.46 -5.29
CA GLN A 595 10.13 39.81 -6.55
C GLN A 595 11.33 38.89 -6.78
N MET A 596 11.28 38.05 -7.81
CA MET A 596 12.42 37.24 -8.24
C MET A 596 13.21 38.02 -9.29
N LEU A 597 14.53 38.13 -9.10
CA LEU A 597 15.46 38.70 -10.10
C LEU A 597 16.18 37.56 -10.82
N PRO A 598 16.23 37.55 -12.17
CA PRO A 598 16.93 36.53 -12.92
C PRO A 598 18.45 36.71 -12.83
N ILE A 599 19.19 35.61 -12.67
CA ILE A 599 20.64 35.58 -12.83
C ILE A 599 20.95 35.09 -14.24
N SER A 600 20.96 36.00 -15.21
CA SER A 600 21.62 35.80 -16.50
C SER A 600 21.98 37.13 -17.13
N SER A 601 23.23 37.25 -17.57
CA SER A 601 23.81 38.44 -18.19
C SER A 601 23.44 38.54 -19.67
N GLU A 602 22.38 39.26 -20.00
CA GLU A 602 22.21 40.02 -21.27
C GLU A 602 20.90 40.86 -21.22
N PRO A 603 20.84 42.05 -21.86
CA PRO A 603 19.76 43.00 -21.63
C PRO A 603 18.59 42.74 -22.58
N ILE A 604 17.49 42.19 -22.08
CA ILE A 604 16.22 42.13 -22.81
C ILE A 604 15.25 43.15 -22.20
N SER A 605 14.61 43.91 -23.09
CA SER A 605 13.68 45.01 -22.83
C SER A 605 12.51 44.63 -21.92
N LYS A 606 12.16 45.55 -21.02
CA LYS A 606 11.05 45.46 -20.07
C LYS A 606 9.72 45.15 -20.77
N GLU A 607 9.26 43.91 -20.67
CA GLU A 607 7.84 43.56 -20.79
C GLU A 607 7.32 43.19 -19.39
N GLU A 608 6.25 43.87 -18.97
CA GLU A 608 5.56 43.63 -17.70
C GLU A 608 4.80 42.30 -17.76
N PHE A 609 5.22 41.30 -16.98
CA PHE A 609 4.41 40.10 -16.74
C PHE A 609 3.37 40.41 -15.65
N VAL A 610 2.09 40.47 -16.03
CA VAL A 610 0.96 40.56 -15.10
C VAL A 610 0.50 39.14 -14.73
N ILE A 611 0.56 38.81 -13.44
CA ILE A 611 0.03 37.55 -12.91
C ILE A 611 -1.47 37.72 -12.67
N HIS A 612 -2.31 36.94 -13.38
CA HIS A 612 -3.72 36.78 -13.03
C HIS A 612 -3.86 35.74 -11.91
N THR A 613 -4.34 36.17 -10.74
CA THR A 613 -4.74 35.25 -9.66
C THR A 613 -6.08 34.60 -9.99
N ILE A 614 -6.10 33.28 -10.10
CA ILE A 614 -7.32 32.48 -10.16
C ILE A 614 -7.79 32.31 -8.71
N PHE A 615 -9.05 32.72 -8.44
CA PHE A 615 -9.79 32.75 -7.16
C PHE A 615 -9.87 34.11 -6.43
N PRO A 616 -11.09 34.68 -6.25
CA PRO A 616 -11.31 35.87 -5.43
C PRO A 616 -11.50 35.50 -3.95
N PRO A 617 -11.04 36.32 -2.99
CA PRO A 617 -11.49 36.21 -1.61
C PRO A 617 -12.88 36.86 -1.50
N ASN A 618 -13.89 36.04 -1.23
CA ASN A 618 -15.21 36.54 -0.86
C ASN A 618 -15.15 37.26 0.48
N GLY A 619 -15.60 38.52 0.47
CA GLY A 619 -16.26 39.15 1.60
C GLY A 619 -15.35 39.81 2.63
N MET A 620 -15.04 41.08 2.41
CA MET A 620 -14.98 42.06 3.51
C MET A 620 -15.26 43.47 2.96
N ASN A 621 -16.24 44.13 3.60
CA ASN A 621 -16.85 45.38 3.22
C ASN A 621 -15.85 46.55 3.12
N LEU A 622 -15.85 47.21 1.95
CA LEU A 622 -15.21 48.52 1.75
C LEU A 622 -16.05 49.61 2.43
N TYR A 623 -15.56 50.13 3.57
CA TYR A 623 -15.87 51.48 4.00
C TYR A 623 -15.19 52.45 3.03
N LYS A 624 -16.01 53.04 2.16
CA LYS A 624 -15.62 54.12 1.24
C LYS A 624 -15.57 55.41 2.03
N ASN A 625 -14.41 56.06 2.12
CA ASN A 625 -14.36 57.46 2.52
C ASN A 625 -13.79 58.31 1.38
N ASN A 626 -14.59 59.32 1.05
CA ASN A 626 -14.36 60.31 0.02
C ASN A 626 -13.11 61.13 0.32
N HIS A 627 -12.32 61.44 -0.70
CA HIS A 627 -11.92 62.83 -0.91
C HIS A 627 -11.83 63.17 -2.40
N SER A 628 -12.56 64.22 -2.69
CA SER A 628 -12.66 65.04 -3.89
C SER A 628 -11.35 65.75 -4.23
N GLU A 629 -11.04 65.92 -5.50
CA GLU A 629 -11.24 67.19 -6.24
C GLU A 629 -10.54 67.19 -7.60
N SER A 630 -11.21 67.83 -8.58
CA SER A 630 -10.62 68.65 -9.65
C SER A 630 -9.83 67.93 -10.76
N SER A 631 -10.08 68.11 -12.06
CA SER A 631 -10.97 68.99 -12.83
C SER A 631 -10.86 68.62 -14.31
N SER A 632 -11.90 68.94 -15.09
CA SER A 632 -11.90 69.24 -16.55
C SER A 632 -11.38 68.14 -17.50
N ASN A 633 -12.12 67.65 -18.49
CA ASN A 633 -12.82 68.43 -19.52
C ASN A 633 -13.91 67.64 -20.26
N ARG A 634 -14.93 68.37 -20.72
CA ARG A 634 -16.00 68.02 -21.69
C ARG A 634 -15.42 67.32 -22.94
N SER A 635 -16.08 66.39 -23.62
CA SER A 635 -17.28 66.66 -24.43
C SER A 635 -17.78 65.40 -25.18
N TYR A 636 -19.12 65.33 -25.32
CA TYR A 636 -19.93 64.81 -26.42
C TYR A 636 -19.90 63.33 -26.87
N ARG A 637 -21.10 62.73 -26.68
CA ARG A 637 -21.90 61.84 -27.56
C ARG A 637 -21.32 61.61 -28.97
N ASP A 638 -21.41 60.43 -29.57
CA ASP A 638 -22.68 59.81 -29.95
C ASP A 638 -22.51 58.34 -30.40
N SER A 639 -23.60 57.61 -30.19
CA SER A 639 -24.11 56.34 -30.73
C SER A 639 -23.47 55.70 -31.97
N GLY A 640 -23.38 54.36 -31.98
CA GLY A 640 -23.25 53.55 -33.21
C GLY A 640 -22.79 52.10 -32.99
N ILE A 641 -23.74 51.18 -32.82
CA ILE A 641 -23.63 49.72 -33.00
C ILE A 641 -24.17 49.42 -34.43
N PRO A 642 -23.97 48.26 -35.11
CA PRO A 642 -22.86 47.28 -35.18
C PRO A 642 -22.37 47.13 -36.66
N ASP A 643 -21.36 46.29 -36.92
CA ASP A 643 -21.55 45.13 -37.81
C ASP A 643 -20.26 44.32 -38.01
N SER A 644 -20.47 43.01 -38.00
CA SER A 644 -19.60 41.91 -38.38
C SER A 644 -19.22 41.94 -39.86
N ASP A 645 -17.96 41.65 -40.20
CA ASP A 645 -17.58 40.42 -40.93
C ASP A 645 -16.12 40.41 -41.42
N HIS A 646 -15.61 39.17 -41.55
CA HIS A 646 -14.50 38.69 -42.40
C HIS A 646 -13.03 38.79 -41.94
N SER A 647 -12.57 37.66 -41.40
CA SER A 647 -11.53 36.75 -41.93
C SER A 647 -10.42 37.26 -42.88
N HIS A 648 -9.24 36.69 -42.60
CA HIS A 648 -8.03 36.48 -43.41
C HIS A 648 -6.91 37.53 -43.31
N SER A 649 -5.89 37.20 -42.52
CA SER A 649 -4.54 36.86 -43.00
C SER A 649 -3.86 35.94 -41.99
#